data_AF-A0A353DDL4-F1
#
_entry.id   AF-A0A353DDL4-F1
#
_cell.length_a   1.000
_cell.length_b   1.000
_cell.length_c   1.000
_cell.angle_alpha   90.00
_cell.angle_beta   90.00
_cell.angle_gamma   90.00
#
_symmetry.space_group_name_H-M   'P 1'
#
loop_
_entity.id
_entity.type
_entity.pdbx_description
1 polymer ?
#
loop_
_entity_poly.entity_id
_entity_poly.type
_entity_poly.pdbx_seq_one_letter_code
_entity_poly.pdbx_strand_id
1 'polypeptide(L)'
;MGAKRRKYTSAHNGTRENPDIIVQTGFYSLRFECDTGALSGFDPLTGGDYVSALTEDVTQFSAANLELSAYIGSDHYTCTSGITQDTANQYFRFIEGGQYVQRFDHTRLVFVSPQGDEIYGRLEITAWPDHVTFTLDFRGDPTVTRTSISLTTPAGTTHLEDNPSNKISMSVQPHLNEDTTALNPPTSIPSATMWNGASLTRSWDSEIGGLRLDLPTGGVNPSTNKKTVHEYTFTVSNPTNAPANIPLIFAPDQVRAATGTVMTLCHDDGRPTGIPVQVSKNWHGTAGSTPHAGRWLRAYTMVPLAAGASQTFRLKTIYGYWGNGTIGTVSHSSLSLIGWSNLYTWKWDEAALGAWGESMTYDISQHAGGAVCGDVRPTFTTPFNGATTHSWTENVGGADFLNYYNSSNVYQPAKRLKTCYRWPGPNMTEVLYSGVTADNKIRFTYRTRACGTMDYNRRFHSYKYEFLQDVINPRRLAFYQMSADYYFTSFFTDYYEGGATGLGSAKTTSPSGNGYNEASFPFTNRWLAINDTSAGADTPNANRGLISTGSKLNGLPLDLHMHPYSRTWGSTTTLFDLSSDSVRRSYSSGDVVEGEISFILPAKSPSVYWGSDSEFSNRITNSTQPWESVLDEFQYNHEIDVTMHQGAMIKNYPLEIDCTATLTLADFTINSGGIGHLPVLLKNVPPTTKLTAQRYLNGAWIDLEDVQVNQHDYYQGYYDSAGKMNYTFSLKRPSTDLSESWRIRILGDLSPYELWKESSQNSTPQAADQDQDGIHLYLEYILNGNPGVSDHGILPDLSSATNVYSFYRRSESTTDFSQIFQYSSDLVTWSDLNITDNPPANVTITDLGNGIEKVSVQMDNHTKVFVRLKVTKTGDTSYLHSSNPSSF
;
A
#
# COMPACT_ATOMS: atom_id res chain seq x y z
N MET A 1 -39.09 -8.06 7.51
CA MET A 1 -37.72 -7.94 8.06
C MET A 1 -37.57 -8.94 9.22
N GLY A 2 -36.97 -10.11 8.98
CA GLY A 2 -36.86 -11.21 9.97
C GLY A 2 -35.63 -11.10 10.88
N ALA A 3 -35.52 -12.00 11.86
CA ALA A 3 -34.56 -12.06 12.98
C ALA A 3 -33.04 -12.13 12.62
N LYS A 4 -32.54 -11.19 11.80
CA LYS A 4 -31.18 -11.17 11.23
C LYS A 4 -30.36 -9.93 11.58
N ARG A 5 -30.73 -9.14 12.59
CA ARG A 5 -29.96 -7.94 12.98
C ARG A 5 -29.73 -7.85 14.48
N ARG A 6 -28.57 -7.31 14.83
CA ARG A 6 -28.15 -6.99 16.19
C ARG A 6 -29.20 -6.10 16.88
N LYS A 7 -29.31 -6.23 18.19
CA LYS A 7 -30.11 -5.30 19.00
C LYS A 7 -29.32 -4.00 19.17
N TYR A 8 -29.82 -2.92 18.57
CA TYR A 8 -29.26 -1.57 18.67
C TYR A 8 -30.02 -0.70 19.69
N THR A 9 -29.45 0.45 20.04
CA THR A 9 -30.16 1.50 20.79
C THR A 9 -31.13 2.26 19.88
N SER A 10 -32.18 2.85 20.45
CA SER A 10 -33.12 3.69 19.70
C SER A 10 -32.43 4.90 19.06
N ALA A 11 -31.44 5.48 19.74
CA ALA A 11 -30.63 6.59 19.21
C ALA A 11 -29.89 6.19 17.94
N HIS A 12 -29.28 5.00 17.91
CA HIS A 12 -28.61 4.52 16.70
C HIS A 12 -29.59 4.27 15.55
N ASN A 13 -30.77 3.72 15.83
CA ASN A 13 -31.79 3.56 14.80
C ASN A 13 -32.21 4.91 14.20
N GLY A 14 -32.39 5.95 15.03
CA GLY A 14 -32.68 7.30 14.57
C GLY A 14 -31.57 7.89 13.68
N THR A 15 -30.29 7.75 14.06
CA THR A 15 -29.16 8.17 13.22
C THR A 15 -29.11 7.43 11.89
N ARG A 16 -29.51 6.16 11.86
CA ARG A 16 -29.55 5.38 10.61
C ARG A 16 -30.69 5.84 9.69
N GLU A 17 -31.80 6.27 10.27
CA GLU A 17 -32.93 6.81 9.51
C GLU A 17 -32.63 8.19 8.92
N ASN A 18 -31.91 9.03 9.67
CA ASN A 18 -31.51 10.38 9.26
C ASN A 18 -30.00 10.58 9.52
N PRO A 19 -29.13 10.11 8.61
CA PRO A 19 -27.69 10.22 8.80
C PRO A 19 -27.19 11.63 8.50
N ASP A 20 -26.29 12.13 9.32
CA ASP A 20 -25.47 13.29 8.99
C ASP A 20 -24.19 12.83 8.32
N ILE A 21 -23.76 13.59 7.30
CA ILE A 21 -22.47 13.36 6.65
C ILE A 21 -21.49 14.39 7.15
N ILE A 22 -20.40 13.89 7.71
CA ILE A 22 -19.29 14.71 8.15
C ILE A 22 -18.11 14.40 7.24
N VAL A 23 -17.67 15.40 6.50
CA VAL A 23 -16.40 15.39 5.80
C VAL A 23 -15.40 16.15 6.66
N GLN A 24 -14.24 15.56 6.89
CA GLN A 24 -13.10 16.22 7.49
C GLN A 24 -11.92 16.06 6.54
N THR A 25 -11.28 17.16 6.21
CA THR A 25 -10.08 17.21 5.38
C THR A 25 -8.93 17.86 6.13
N GLY A 26 -7.77 17.98 5.48
CA GLY A 26 -6.63 18.74 6.03
C GLY A 26 -6.89 20.25 6.11
N PHE A 27 -7.93 20.77 5.46
CA PHE A 27 -8.18 22.21 5.34
C PHE A 27 -9.56 22.65 5.82
N TYR A 28 -10.55 21.75 5.90
CA TYR A 28 -11.90 22.12 6.34
C TYR A 28 -12.71 20.94 6.86
N SER A 29 -13.80 21.25 7.55
CA SER A 29 -14.87 20.30 7.84
C SER A 29 -16.20 20.77 7.31
N LEU A 30 -17.01 19.80 6.90
CA LEU A 30 -18.36 20.00 6.39
C LEU A 30 -19.30 19.02 7.08
N ARG A 31 -20.45 19.50 7.56
CA ARG A 31 -21.56 18.67 8.05
C ARG A 31 -22.82 18.96 7.25
N PHE A 32 -23.27 17.97 6.50
CA PHE A 32 -24.50 18.01 5.71
C PHE A 32 -25.59 17.17 6.39
N GLU A 33 -26.74 17.77 6.65
CA GLU A 33 -27.92 17.13 7.24
C GLU A 33 -28.80 16.56 6.13
N CYS A 34 -28.87 15.25 6.01
CA CYS A 34 -29.53 14.63 4.85
C CYS A 34 -31.05 14.79 4.85
N ASP A 35 -31.69 14.97 6.01
CA ASP A 35 -33.14 15.12 6.16
C ASP A 35 -33.62 16.56 5.96
N THR A 36 -32.77 17.56 6.18
CA THR A 36 -33.09 18.98 5.98
C THR A 36 -32.48 19.57 4.70
N GLY A 37 -31.40 18.97 4.20
CA GLY A 37 -30.57 19.54 3.14
C GLY A 37 -29.69 20.70 3.60
N ALA A 38 -29.60 20.94 4.91
CA ALA A 38 -28.86 22.06 5.48
C ALA A 38 -27.36 21.76 5.66
N LEU A 39 -26.58 22.83 5.68
CA LEU A 39 -25.14 22.80 5.93
C LEU A 39 -24.82 23.28 7.35
N SER A 40 -25.04 22.42 8.35
CA SER A 40 -24.88 22.80 9.76
C SER A 40 -23.43 22.83 10.26
N GLY A 41 -22.47 22.52 9.40
CA GLY A 41 -21.05 22.71 9.63
C GLY A 41 -20.30 23.06 8.35
N PHE A 42 -19.51 24.13 8.38
CA PHE A 42 -18.68 24.57 7.26
C PHE A 42 -17.51 25.41 7.77
N ASP A 43 -16.51 24.73 8.33
CA ASP A 43 -15.46 25.37 9.11
C ASP A 43 -14.10 25.18 8.44
N PRO A 44 -13.24 26.23 8.39
CA PRO A 44 -11.85 26.05 8.07
C PRO A 44 -11.15 25.25 9.17
N LEU A 45 -10.23 24.36 8.79
CA LEU A 45 -9.41 23.57 9.70
C LEU A 45 -7.93 23.82 9.43
N THR A 46 -7.15 23.80 10.50
CA THR A 46 -5.71 23.53 10.44
C THR A 46 -5.53 22.03 10.67
N GLY A 47 -5.86 21.21 9.68
CA GLY A 47 -5.84 19.76 9.80
C GLY A 47 -4.44 19.16 9.72
N GLY A 48 -4.28 17.95 10.27
CA GLY A 48 -3.07 17.15 10.17
C GLY A 48 -2.99 16.28 8.90
N ASP A 49 -2.01 15.40 8.86
CA ASP A 49 -1.94 14.37 7.82
C ASP A 49 -3.07 13.34 7.98
N TYR A 50 -3.34 12.59 6.92
CA TYR A 50 -4.49 11.69 6.89
C TYR A 50 -4.43 10.55 7.93
N VAL A 51 -3.24 10.14 8.36
CA VAL A 51 -3.08 9.13 9.41
C VAL A 51 -3.36 9.74 10.79
N SER A 52 -2.87 10.95 11.09
CA SER A 52 -3.17 11.64 12.36
C SER A 52 -4.67 11.94 12.47
N ALA A 53 -5.29 12.35 11.36
CA ALA A 53 -6.71 12.67 11.29
C ALA A 53 -7.63 11.50 11.69
N LEU A 54 -7.17 10.24 11.65
CA LEU A 54 -7.97 9.06 12.04
C LEU A 54 -8.54 9.15 13.47
N THR A 55 -7.87 9.86 14.38
CA THR A 55 -8.28 9.94 15.79
C THR A 55 -8.67 11.36 16.23
N GLU A 56 -8.57 12.34 15.34
CA GLU A 56 -8.92 13.76 15.55
C GLU A 56 -10.39 14.03 15.18
N ASP A 57 -11.33 13.90 16.12
CA ASP A 57 -12.75 14.15 15.84
C ASP A 57 -13.08 15.66 15.72
N VAL A 58 -13.80 16.04 14.67
CA VAL A 58 -14.51 17.32 14.62
C VAL A 58 -15.80 17.20 15.43
N THR A 59 -15.94 18.03 16.46
CA THR A 59 -17.07 17.97 17.40
C THR A 59 -17.80 19.30 17.56
N GLN A 60 -17.27 20.37 16.99
CA GLN A 60 -17.87 21.70 16.94
C GLN A 60 -18.02 22.09 15.48
N PHE A 61 -19.15 22.72 15.16
CA PHE A 61 -19.52 23.09 13.80
C PHE A 61 -20.14 24.48 13.79
N SER A 62 -19.78 25.30 12.81
CA SER A 62 -20.45 26.56 12.51
C SER A 62 -21.33 26.40 11.28
N ALA A 63 -22.61 26.75 11.41
CA ALA A 63 -23.56 26.62 10.32
C ALA A 63 -23.27 27.63 9.20
N ALA A 64 -23.42 27.17 7.95
CA ALA A 64 -23.48 28.01 6.76
C ALA A 64 -24.90 27.99 6.19
N ASN A 65 -25.28 29.04 5.48
CA ASN A 65 -26.55 29.08 4.77
C ASN A 65 -26.34 28.56 3.33
N LEU A 66 -26.74 27.32 3.06
CA LEU A 66 -26.75 26.74 1.72
C LEU A 66 -28.18 26.80 1.16
N GLU A 67 -28.40 27.70 0.21
CA GLU A 67 -29.67 27.85 -0.50
C GLU A 67 -29.57 27.19 -1.88
N LEU A 68 -30.45 26.22 -2.13
CA LEU A 68 -30.56 25.51 -3.40
C LEU A 68 -31.87 25.91 -4.06
N SER A 69 -31.80 26.36 -5.32
CA SER A 69 -32.96 26.88 -6.05
C SER A 69 -33.09 26.30 -7.45
N ALA A 70 -34.33 26.12 -7.89
CA ALA A 70 -34.71 25.72 -9.24
C ALA A 70 -35.89 26.55 -9.76
N TYR A 71 -36.01 26.67 -11.08
CA TYR A 71 -37.07 27.47 -11.71
C TYR A 71 -37.75 26.74 -12.86
N ILE A 72 -39.09 26.80 -12.86
CA ILE A 72 -39.95 26.33 -13.95
C ILE A 72 -40.68 27.56 -14.49
N GLY A 73 -40.27 28.05 -15.67
CA GLY A 73 -40.76 29.33 -16.17
C GLY A 73 -40.39 30.48 -15.21
N SER A 74 -41.40 31.16 -14.65
CA SER A 74 -41.21 32.21 -13.63
C SER A 74 -41.29 31.71 -12.19
N ASP A 75 -41.72 30.46 -11.98
CA ASP A 75 -41.95 29.93 -10.66
C ASP A 75 -40.63 29.50 -10.03
N HIS A 76 -40.44 29.89 -8.76
CA HIS A 76 -39.22 29.65 -7.99
C HIS A 76 -39.48 28.57 -6.95
N TYR A 77 -38.58 27.59 -6.89
CA TYR A 77 -38.63 26.49 -5.93
C TYR A 77 -37.35 26.50 -5.10
N THR A 78 -37.48 26.41 -3.77
CA THR A 78 -36.35 26.38 -2.83
C THR A 78 -36.31 25.03 -2.10
N CYS A 79 -35.12 24.47 -1.89
CA CYS A 79 -34.96 23.25 -1.10
C CYS A 79 -35.40 23.48 0.35
N THR A 80 -36.27 22.61 0.87
CA THR A 80 -36.78 22.71 2.25
C THR A 80 -36.48 21.48 3.10
N SER A 81 -36.23 20.33 2.48
CA SER A 81 -35.97 19.06 3.17
C SER A 81 -35.37 18.01 2.23
N GLY A 82 -35.00 16.85 2.78
CA GLY A 82 -34.55 15.67 2.04
C GLY A 82 -35.25 14.41 2.52
N ILE A 83 -35.64 13.55 1.57
CA ILE A 83 -36.12 12.20 1.88
C ILE A 83 -34.91 11.27 1.85
N THR A 84 -34.43 10.81 3.01
CA THR A 84 -33.23 9.97 3.13
C THR A 84 -33.47 8.54 2.61
N GLN A 85 -34.65 7.98 2.87
CA GLN A 85 -35.04 6.63 2.50
C GLN A 85 -36.57 6.43 2.55
N ASP A 86 -37.06 5.38 1.90
CA ASP A 86 -38.40 4.83 2.04
C ASP A 86 -38.33 3.29 2.22
N THR A 87 -39.48 2.59 2.11
CA THR A 87 -39.53 1.14 2.29
C THR A 87 -38.75 0.33 1.25
N ALA A 88 -38.39 0.93 0.12
CA ALA A 88 -37.77 0.29 -1.04
C ALA A 88 -36.44 0.92 -1.47
N ASN A 89 -36.18 2.17 -1.13
CA ASN A 89 -35.03 2.94 -1.63
C ASN A 89 -34.36 3.76 -0.53
N GLN A 90 -33.04 3.89 -0.63
CA GLN A 90 -32.22 4.85 0.06
C GLN A 90 -31.76 5.90 -0.97
N TYR A 91 -32.06 7.16 -0.70
CA TYR A 91 -31.84 8.27 -1.62
C TYR A 91 -30.56 9.06 -1.31
N PHE A 92 -30.02 8.90 -0.11
CA PHE A 92 -28.64 9.31 0.18
C PHE A 92 -27.67 8.16 -0.15
N ARG A 93 -26.64 8.41 -0.98
CA ARG A 93 -25.79 7.35 -1.54
C ARG A 93 -24.32 7.75 -1.54
N PHE A 94 -23.45 6.78 -1.33
CA PHE A 94 -22.01 6.97 -1.34
C PHE A 94 -21.41 6.56 -2.70
N ILE A 95 -20.66 7.46 -3.33
CA ILE A 95 -20.12 7.26 -4.68
C ILE A 95 -18.64 6.90 -4.59
N GLU A 96 -17.81 7.74 -3.97
CA GLU A 96 -16.34 7.58 -3.96
C GLU A 96 -15.77 7.98 -2.61
N GLY A 97 -14.75 7.26 -2.14
CA GLY A 97 -14.23 7.44 -0.78
C GLY A 97 -12.72 7.30 -0.72
N GLY A 98 -12.10 8.18 0.06
CA GLY A 98 -10.68 8.17 0.38
C GLY A 98 -10.14 9.54 0.73
N GLN A 99 -8.82 9.63 0.74
CA GLN A 99 -8.06 10.77 1.25
C GLN A 99 -8.03 11.99 0.35
N TYR A 100 -8.20 11.80 -0.95
CA TYR A 100 -8.23 12.89 -1.93
C TYR A 100 -9.64 13.23 -2.37
N VAL A 101 -10.52 12.25 -2.52
CA VAL A 101 -11.91 12.54 -2.93
C VAL A 101 -12.88 11.76 -2.07
N GLN A 102 -13.82 12.49 -1.47
CA GLN A 102 -15.03 11.94 -0.87
C GLN A 102 -16.22 12.48 -1.64
N ARG A 103 -17.07 11.59 -2.16
CA ARG A 103 -18.16 11.94 -3.06
C ARG A 103 -19.42 11.17 -2.73
N PHE A 104 -20.52 11.89 -2.60
CA PHE A 104 -21.83 11.35 -2.25
C PHE A 104 -22.94 12.17 -2.90
N ASP A 105 -24.13 11.58 -3.01
CA ASP A 105 -25.31 12.30 -3.49
C ASP A 105 -26.56 12.06 -2.63
N HIS A 106 -27.45 13.03 -2.70
CA HIS A 106 -28.81 12.95 -2.19
C HIS A 106 -29.76 13.11 -3.37
N THR A 107 -30.38 12.03 -3.83
CA THR A 107 -31.17 12.01 -5.07
C THR A 107 -32.61 12.47 -4.91
N ARG A 108 -33.04 12.78 -3.68
CA ARG A 108 -34.43 13.13 -3.37
C ARG A 108 -34.54 14.29 -2.39
N LEU A 109 -33.89 15.41 -2.71
CA LEU A 109 -34.15 16.67 -2.02
C LEU A 109 -35.48 17.24 -2.50
N VAL A 110 -36.24 17.82 -1.57
CA VAL A 110 -37.58 18.37 -1.80
C VAL A 110 -37.49 19.87 -1.96
N PHE A 111 -37.99 20.38 -3.09
CA PHE A 111 -38.03 21.80 -3.40
C PHE A 111 -39.48 22.25 -3.50
N VAL A 112 -39.81 23.37 -2.84
CA VAL A 112 -41.20 23.82 -2.67
C VAL A 112 -41.37 25.22 -3.25
N SER A 113 -42.43 25.44 -4.02
CA SER A 113 -42.82 26.77 -4.50
C SER A 113 -43.54 27.58 -3.40
N PRO A 114 -43.67 28.92 -3.54
CA PRO A 114 -44.51 29.71 -2.64
C PRO A 114 -45.97 29.26 -2.55
N GLN A 115 -46.47 28.51 -3.54
CA GLN A 115 -47.81 27.95 -3.61
C GLN A 115 -47.93 26.56 -2.95
N GLY A 116 -46.80 25.96 -2.57
CA GLY A 116 -46.73 24.64 -1.93
C GLY A 116 -46.56 23.47 -2.91
N ASP A 117 -46.26 23.74 -4.18
CA ASP A 117 -45.98 22.69 -5.17
C ASP A 117 -44.58 22.11 -4.94
N GLU A 118 -44.46 20.78 -4.99
CA GLU A 118 -43.19 20.07 -4.77
C GLU A 118 -42.55 19.61 -6.09
N ILE A 119 -41.24 19.77 -6.21
CA ILE A 119 -40.38 19.08 -7.17
C ILE A 119 -39.19 18.42 -6.44
N TYR A 120 -38.54 17.45 -7.09
CA TYR A 120 -37.44 16.69 -6.48
C TYR A 120 -36.13 16.90 -7.25
N GLY A 121 -35.06 17.25 -6.52
CA GLY A 121 -33.74 17.49 -7.08
C GLY A 121 -32.68 16.52 -6.53
N ARG A 122 -31.58 16.39 -7.28
CA ARG A 122 -30.38 15.67 -6.84
C ARG A 122 -29.27 16.67 -6.50
N LEU A 123 -28.74 16.59 -5.29
CA LEU A 123 -27.49 17.26 -4.92
C LEU A 123 -26.37 16.22 -4.86
N GLU A 124 -25.26 16.53 -5.50
CA GLU A 124 -24.01 15.78 -5.35
C GLU A 124 -22.95 16.68 -4.72
N ILE A 125 -22.18 16.14 -3.77
CA ILE A 125 -21.10 16.85 -3.09
C ILE A 125 -19.81 16.09 -3.35
N THR A 126 -18.82 16.78 -3.92
CA THR A 126 -17.46 16.28 -4.14
C THR A 126 -16.47 17.07 -3.30
N ALA A 127 -15.84 16.43 -2.32
CA ALA A 127 -14.88 17.04 -1.42
C ALA A 127 -13.45 16.60 -1.75
N TRP A 128 -12.61 17.57 -2.11
CA TRP A 128 -11.15 17.47 -2.15
C TRP A 128 -10.54 17.96 -0.82
N PRO A 129 -9.23 17.76 -0.57
CA PRO A 129 -8.61 18.27 0.63
C PRO A 129 -8.84 19.77 0.84
N ASP A 130 -8.71 20.58 -0.20
CA ASP A 130 -8.67 22.04 -0.13
C ASP A 130 -9.96 22.73 -0.63
N HIS A 131 -10.83 22.02 -1.35
CA HIS A 131 -12.07 22.58 -1.90
C HIS A 131 -13.22 21.59 -1.94
N VAL A 132 -14.45 22.09 -2.03
CA VAL A 132 -15.66 21.30 -2.20
C VAL A 132 -16.48 21.81 -3.38
N THR A 133 -17.07 20.90 -4.13
CA THR A 133 -17.98 21.18 -5.24
C THR A 133 -19.39 20.68 -4.91
N PHE A 134 -20.38 21.56 -4.99
CA PHE A 134 -21.80 21.24 -4.92
C PHE A 134 -22.37 21.22 -6.33
N THR A 135 -22.96 20.11 -6.76
CA THR A 135 -23.63 19.98 -8.06
C THR A 135 -25.11 19.71 -7.86
N LEU A 136 -25.93 20.67 -8.28
CA LEU A 136 -27.39 20.56 -8.28
C LEU A 136 -27.86 20.12 -9.67
N ASP A 137 -28.59 19.00 -9.74
CA ASP A 137 -28.94 18.34 -10.99
C ASP A 137 -30.43 17.99 -11.06
N PHE A 138 -31.11 18.63 -12.00
CA PHE A 138 -32.51 18.41 -12.38
C PHE A 138 -32.63 17.85 -13.80
N ARG A 139 -31.60 17.25 -14.40
CA ARG A 139 -31.71 16.68 -15.77
C ARG A 139 -32.77 15.59 -15.91
N GLY A 140 -33.19 14.97 -14.79
CA GLY A 140 -34.33 14.06 -14.75
C GLY A 140 -35.70 14.73 -14.90
N ASP A 141 -35.77 16.05 -14.72
CA ASP A 141 -36.96 16.88 -14.91
C ASP A 141 -36.68 18.02 -15.91
N PRO A 142 -37.04 17.84 -17.19
CA PRO A 142 -36.76 18.84 -18.23
C PRO A 142 -37.62 20.11 -18.10
N THR A 143 -38.59 20.16 -17.18
CA THR A 143 -39.38 21.38 -16.95
C THR A 143 -38.60 22.46 -16.19
N VAL A 144 -37.57 22.07 -15.44
CA VAL A 144 -36.62 22.99 -14.82
C VAL A 144 -35.75 23.61 -15.90
N THR A 145 -35.66 24.93 -15.91
CA THR A 145 -34.95 25.70 -16.97
C THR A 145 -33.81 26.57 -16.44
N ARG A 146 -33.73 26.75 -15.12
CA ARG A 146 -32.66 27.48 -14.43
C ARG A 146 -32.44 26.87 -13.07
N THR A 147 -31.20 26.87 -12.61
CA THR A 147 -30.77 26.38 -11.31
C THR A 147 -29.81 27.38 -10.69
N SER A 148 -29.82 27.48 -9.36
CA SER A 148 -28.90 28.35 -8.62
C SER A 148 -28.51 27.73 -7.28
N ILE A 149 -27.26 27.96 -6.89
CA ILE A 149 -26.71 27.61 -5.59
C ILE A 149 -26.19 28.92 -4.98
N SER A 150 -26.57 29.20 -3.74
CA SER A 150 -26.03 30.31 -2.94
C SER A 150 -25.51 29.75 -1.62
N LEU A 151 -24.27 30.06 -1.28
CA LEU A 151 -23.62 29.63 -0.04
C LEU A 151 -23.12 30.86 0.72
N THR A 152 -23.75 31.16 1.86
CA THR A 152 -23.22 32.14 2.80
C THR A 152 -22.45 31.44 3.91
N THR A 153 -21.14 31.64 3.95
CA THR A 153 -20.23 30.99 4.91
C THR A 153 -20.42 31.55 6.33
N PRO A 154 -19.91 30.88 7.37
CA PRO A 154 -19.99 31.40 8.75
C PRO A 154 -19.28 32.76 8.92
N ALA A 155 -18.34 33.09 8.03
CA ALA A 155 -17.68 34.39 7.97
C ALA A 155 -18.56 35.50 7.33
N GLY A 156 -19.76 35.16 6.86
CA GLY A 156 -20.71 36.09 6.23
C GLY A 156 -20.44 36.41 4.76
N THR A 157 -19.55 35.65 4.10
CA THR A 157 -19.29 35.80 2.66
C THR A 157 -20.26 34.95 1.86
N THR A 158 -20.87 35.52 0.83
CA THR A 158 -21.82 34.82 -0.05
C THR A 158 -21.15 34.49 -1.39
N HIS A 159 -21.11 33.20 -1.71
CA HIS A 159 -20.76 32.65 -3.01
C HIS A 159 -22.07 32.34 -3.76
N LEU A 160 -22.17 32.70 -5.03
CA LEU A 160 -23.40 32.54 -5.82
C LEU A 160 -23.06 32.04 -7.22
N GLU A 161 -23.72 30.96 -7.62
CA GLU A 161 -23.71 30.46 -8.99
C GLU A 161 -25.15 30.40 -9.50
N ASP A 162 -25.36 30.84 -10.74
CA ASP A 162 -26.65 30.88 -11.40
C ASP A 162 -26.49 30.49 -12.87
N ASN A 163 -27.27 29.49 -13.31
CA ASN A 163 -27.16 28.95 -14.65
C ASN A 163 -28.56 28.78 -15.26
N PRO A 164 -28.85 29.34 -16.47
CA PRO A 164 -30.07 29.08 -17.23
C PRO A 164 -30.07 27.66 -17.83
N SER A 165 -29.91 26.66 -16.97
CA SER A 165 -29.94 25.24 -17.26
C SER A 165 -30.52 24.47 -16.07
N ASN A 166 -30.94 23.23 -16.29
CA ASN A 166 -31.38 22.30 -15.26
C ASN A 166 -30.24 21.65 -14.47
N LYS A 167 -29.04 22.21 -14.54
CA LYS A 167 -27.86 21.73 -13.81
C LYS A 167 -26.91 22.88 -13.55
N ILE A 168 -26.30 22.87 -12.36
CA ILE A 168 -25.24 23.81 -12.00
C ILE A 168 -24.25 23.17 -11.04
N SER A 169 -23.01 23.65 -11.06
CA SER A 169 -21.95 23.27 -10.13
C SER A 169 -21.32 24.53 -9.55
N MET A 170 -21.11 24.56 -8.23
CA MET A 170 -20.38 25.61 -7.51
C MET A 170 -19.23 24.98 -6.75
N SER A 171 -18.02 25.54 -6.88
CA SER A 171 -16.83 25.07 -6.18
C SER A 171 -16.23 26.18 -5.31
N VAL A 172 -15.98 25.88 -4.04
CA VAL A 172 -15.44 26.85 -3.07
C VAL A 172 -14.28 26.24 -2.28
N GLN A 173 -13.34 27.08 -1.85
CA GLN A 173 -12.23 26.75 -0.95
C GLN A 173 -12.58 27.22 0.48
N PRO A 174 -13.09 26.35 1.37
CA PRO A 174 -13.64 26.79 2.65
C PRO A 174 -12.59 27.46 3.56
N HIS A 175 -11.33 27.03 3.45
CA HIS A 175 -10.21 27.54 4.23
C HIS A 175 -9.72 28.93 3.81
N LEU A 176 -9.96 29.32 2.55
CA LEU A 176 -9.68 30.67 2.05
C LEU A 176 -10.94 31.53 2.03
N ASN A 177 -12.13 30.90 2.08
CA ASN A 177 -13.41 31.54 1.91
C ASN A 177 -13.50 32.26 0.54
N GLU A 178 -13.04 31.58 -0.51
CA GLU A 178 -12.96 32.03 -1.90
C GLU A 178 -13.57 31.00 -2.85
N ASP A 179 -13.97 31.42 -4.05
CA ASP A 179 -14.36 30.53 -5.15
C ASP A 179 -13.14 29.79 -5.71
N THR A 180 -13.31 28.52 -6.08
CA THR A 180 -12.23 27.74 -6.71
C THR A 180 -12.00 28.21 -8.15
N THR A 181 -10.77 28.57 -8.48
CA THR A 181 -10.40 28.89 -9.88
C THR A 181 -10.16 27.62 -10.70
N ALA A 182 -10.88 27.46 -11.81
CA ALA A 182 -10.66 26.35 -12.74
C ALA A 182 -9.25 26.43 -13.38
N LEU A 183 -8.52 25.31 -13.34
CA LEU A 183 -7.21 25.21 -13.96
C LEU A 183 -7.34 24.98 -15.47
N ASN A 184 -6.55 25.71 -16.26
CA ASN A 184 -6.54 25.58 -17.72
C ASN A 184 -5.71 24.35 -18.17
N PRO A 185 -6.33 23.29 -18.73
CA PRO A 185 -5.64 22.01 -18.94
C PRO A 185 -4.39 22.07 -19.85
N PRO A 186 -4.37 22.81 -20.98
CA PRO A 186 -3.17 22.94 -21.81
C PRO A 186 -1.97 23.59 -21.12
N THR A 187 -2.18 24.48 -20.15
CA THR A 187 -1.08 25.12 -19.40
C THR A 187 -0.71 24.36 -18.14
N SER A 188 -1.68 23.71 -17.48
CA SER A 188 -1.43 22.94 -16.26
C SER A 188 -0.94 21.52 -16.53
N ILE A 189 -1.25 20.96 -17.71
CA ILE A 189 -0.72 19.69 -18.20
C ILE A 189 -0.18 19.90 -19.62
N PRO A 190 1.02 20.49 -19.79
CA PRO A 190 1.54 20.84 -21.12
C PRO A 190 1.76 19.62 -22.03
N SER A 191 2.13 18.47 -21.46
CA SER A 191 2.31 17.21 -22.20
C SER A 191 1.68 16.03 -21.46
N ALA A 192 1.07 15.11 -22.21
CA ALA A 192 0.52 13.86 -21.70
C ALA A 192 0.44 12.84 -22.85
N THR A 193 1.11 11.70 -22.71
CA THR A 193 1.25 10.69 -23.76
C THR A 193 1.19 9.27 -23.20
N MET A 194 0.76 8.32 -24.02
CA MET A 194 0.91 6.89 -23.75
C MET A 194 2.31 6.38 -24.10
N TRP A 195 2.63 5.15 -23.72
CA TRP A 195 3.88 4.45 -24.06
C TRP A 195 4.25 4.44 -25.56
N ASN A 196 3.27 4.57 -26.46
CA ASN A 196 3.48 4.62 -27.91
C ASN A 196 3.62 6.06 -28.47
N GLY A 197 3.68 7.07 -27.59
CA GLY A 197 3.79 8.49 -27.96
C GLY A 197 2.47 9.16 -28.34
N ALA A 198 1.34 8.44 -28.36
CA ALA A 198 0.04 9.06 -28.63
C ALA A 198 -0.39 9.99 -27.50
N SER A 199 -0.87 11.19 -27.86
CA SER A 199 -1.35 12.19 -26.90
C SER A 199 -2.61 11.74 -26.15
N LEU A 200 -2.70 12.12 -24.87
CA LEU A 200 -3.87 11.91 -24.04
C LEU A 200 -4.83 13.10 -24.10
N THR A 201 -6.13 12.83 -23.99
CA THR A 201 -7.15 13.86 -23.78
C THR A 201 -7.03 14.40 -22.36
N ARG A 202 -7.01 15.74 -22.25
CA ARG A 202 -6.95 16.47 -20.97
C ARG A 202 -8.07 17.50 -20.89
N SER A 203 -8.75 17.58 -19.76
CA SER A 203 -9.86 18.50 -19.53
C SER A 203 -9.91 18.96 -18.06
N TRP A 204 -10.74 19.96 -17.78
CA TRP A 204 -11.14 20.29 -16.40
C TRP A 204 -12.52 19.66 -16.16
N ASP A 205 -12.66 18.87 -15.11
CA ASP A 205 -13.94 18.29 -14.71
C ASP A 205 -14.55 19.18 -13.61
N SER A 206 -15.56 19.98 -13.96
CA SER A 206 -16.16 20.96 -13.04
C SER A 206 -17.07 20.35 -11.98
N GLU A 207 -17.55 19.12 -12.17
CA GLU A 207 -18.39 18.42 -11.18
C GLU A 207 -17.52 17.77 -10.10
N ILE A 208 -16.34 17.31 -10.50
CA ILE A 208 -15.37 16.71 -9.59
C ILE A 208 -14.45 17.79 -9.01
N GLY A 209 -14.07 18.83 -9.77
CA GLY A 209 -13.14 19.88 -9.33
C GLY A 209 -11.67 19.56 -9.60
N GLY A 210 -11.33 18.93 -10.72
CA GLY A 210 -9.94 18.54 -10.99
C GLY A 210 -9.55 18.45 -12.46
N LEU A 211 -8.24 18.41 -12.72
CA LEU A 211 -7.68 18.18 -14.04
C LEU A 211 -7.80 16.71 -14.40
N ARG A 212 -8.56 16.41 -15.44
CA ARG A 212 -8.83 15.06 -15.90
C ARG A 212 -7.93 14.65 -17.06
N LEU A 213 -7.37 13.45 -16.95
CA LEU A 213 -6.70 12.72 -18.01
C LEU A 213 -7.53 11.48 -18.34
N ASP A 214 -8.04 11.41 -19.58
CA ASP A 214 -8.63 10.18 -20.08
C ASP A 214 -7.52 9.20 -20.41
N LEU A 215 -7.63 7.98 -19.90
CA LEU A 215 -6.63 6.93 -20.06
C LEU A 215 -7.16 5.88 -21.03
N PRO A 216 -6.67 5.82 -22.28
CA PRO A 216 -7.03 4.77 -23.20
C PRO A 216 -6.51 3.43 -22.71
N THR A 217 -7.42 2.57 -22.31
CA THR A 217 -7.12 1.25 -21.77
C THR A 217 -7.43 0.17 -22.81
N GLY A 218 -6.40 -0.60 -23.17
CA GLY A 218 -6.54 -1.75 -24.05
C GLY A 218 -7.22 -2.93 -23.35
N GLY A 219 -7.36 -4.05 -24.08
CA GLY A 219 -7.84 -5.30 -23.48
C GLY A 219 -6.82 -5.88 -22.49
N VAL A 220 -7.20 -6.00 -21.22
CA VAL A 220 -6.41 -6.71 -20.20
C VAL A 220 -7.07 -8.05 -19.90
N ASN A 221 -6.35 -9.13 -20.16
CA ASN A 221 -6.71 -10.48 -19.73
C ASN A 221 -5.55 -11.08 -18.93
N PRO A 222 -5.67 -11.15 -17.58
CA PRO A 222 -4.63 -11.71 -16.73
C PRO A 222 -4.24 -13.16 -17.09
N SER A 223 -5.14 -13.95 -17.72
CA SER A 223 -4.83 -15.34 -18.07
C SER A 223 -3.88 -15.48 -19.26
N THR A 224 -3.81 -14.49 -20.15
CA THR A 224 -2.94 -14.52 -21.34
C THR A 224 -1.80 -13.49 -21.28
N ASN A 225 -1.94 -12.43 -20.49
CA ASN A 225 -1.05 -11.26 -20.52
C ASN A 225 -0.53 -10.89 -19.11
N LYS A 226 0.26 -11.79 -18.49
CA LYS A 226 0.81 -11.60 -17.13
C LYS A 226 1.76 -10.40 -16.98
N LYS A 227 2.30 -9.87 -18.08
CA LYS A 227 3.32 -8.80 -18.07
C LYS A 227 2.77 -7.41 -18.39
N THR A 228 1.45 -7.29 -18.60
CA THR A 228 0.85 -6.03 -19.04
C THR A 228 0.71 -5.05 -17.88
N VAL A 229 1.46 -3.96 -17.97
CA VAL A 229 1.28 -2.72 -17.22
C VAL A 229 1.05 -1.61 -18.23
N HIS A 230 0.01 -0.79 -18.03
CA HIS A 230 -0.21 0.37 -18.88
C HIS A 230 0.53 1.57 -18.31
N GLU A 231 1.33 2.25 -19.14
CA GLU A 231 2.12 3.40 -18.74
C GLU A 231 1.71 4.67 -19.49
N TYR A 232 1.62 5.76 -18.75
CA TYR A 232 1.29 7.09 -19.24
C TYR A 232 2.30 8.09 -18.68
N THR A 233 2.88 8.91 -19.54
CA THR A 233 3.84 9.96 -19.15
C THR A 233 3.17 11.32 -19.32
N PHE A 234 3.24 12.18 -18.31
CA PHE A 234 2.65 13.51 -18.37
C PHE A 234 3.43 14.51 -17.53
N THR A 235 3.45 15.77 -17.96
CA THR A 235 4.03 16.88 -17.20
C THR A 235 2.91 17.65 -16.53
N VAL A 236 3.05 17.94 -15.25
CA VAL A 236 2.15 18.82 -14.49
C VAL A 236 2.89 20.10 -14.18
N SER A 237 2.21 21.23 -14.36
CA SER A 237 2.74 22.56 -14.12
C SER A 237 1.85 23.32 -13.16
N ASN A 238 2.45 24.05 -12.22
CA ASN A 238 1.78 25.08 -11.44
C ASN A 238 2.04 26.44 -12.10
N PRO A 239 1.09 27.00 -12.88
CA PRO A 239 1.29 28.26 -13.59
C PRO A 239 1.16 29.49 -12.68
N THR A 240 0.81 29.31 -11.40
CA THR A 240 0.58 30.41 -10.47
C THR A 240 1.88 30.90 -9.83
N ASN A 241 1.80 32.03 -9.14
CA ASN A 241 2.92 32.65 -8.41
C ASN A 241 3.02 32.18 -6.93
N ALA A 242 2.22 31.18 -6.53
CA ALA A 242 2.26 30.58 -5.19
C ALA A 242 2.37 29.06 -5.28
N PRO A 243 2.91 28.36 -4.26
CA PRO A 243 2.82 26.91 -4.19
C PRO A 243 1.36 26.43 -4.22
N ALA A 244 1.09 25.32 -4.91
CA ALA A 244 -0.26 24.77 -5.05
C ALA A 244 -0.23 23.24 -5.06
N ASN A 245 -1.33 22.64 -4.60
CA ASN A 245 -1.61 21.23 -4.76
C ASN A 245 -2.47 21.06 -6.02
N ILE A 246 -1.95 20.41 -7.05
CA ILE A 246 -2.67 20.27 -8.32
C ILE A 246 -3.56 19.02 -8.29
N PRO A 247 -4.91 19.14 -8.34
CA PRO A 247 -5.81 17.99 -8.32
C PRO A 247 -5.85 17.29 -9.68
N LEU A 248 -5.55 16.00 -9.68
CA LEU A 248 -5.52 15.15 -10.89
C LEU A 248 -6.54 14.02 -10.79
N ILE A 249 -7.24 13.80 -11.90
CA ILE A 249 -8.22 12.74 -12.10
C ILE A 249 -7.73 11.86 -13.24
N PHE A 250 -7.55 10.58 -12.97
CA PHE A 250 -7.22 9.56 -13.96
C PHE A 250 -8.47 8.75 -14.27
N ALA A 251 -8.93 8.81 -15.52
CA ALA A 251 -10.19 8.23 -15.95
C ALA A 251 -9.97 7.21 -17.09
N PRO A 252 -9.84 5.92 -16.77
CA PRO A 252 -9.87 4.85 -17.78
C PRO A 252 -11.12 4.91 -18.65
N ASP A 253 -10.93 4.85 -19.96
CA ASP A 253 -12.03 4.80 -20.94
C ASP A 253 -12.81 3.46 -20.89
N GLN A 254 -12.16 2.40 -20.40
CA GLN A 254 -12.75 1.08 -20.22
C GLN A 254 -12.34 0.46 -18.89
N VAL A 255 -13.33 -0.17 -18.24
CA VAL A 255 -13.10 -0.88 -16.99
C VAL A 255 -13.21 -2.36 -17.26
N ARG A 256 -12.08 -3.08 -17.23
CA ARG A 256 -12.01 -4.49 -17.65
C ARG A 256 -11.72 -5.46 -16.51
N ALA A 257 -11.00 -5.02 -15.49
CA ALA A 257 -10.66 -5.84 -14.32
C ALA A 257 -10.93 -5.08 -13.01
N ALA A 258 -12.16 -4.56 -12.89
CA ALA A 258 -12.58 -3.69 -11.79
C ALA A 258 -12.21 -4.22 -10.40
N THR A 259 -12.31 -5.52 -10.15
CA THR A 259 -12.01 -6.10 -8.82
C THR A 259 -10.55 -5.91 -8.41
N GLY A 260 -9.58 -5.92 -9.34
CA GLY A 260 -8.17 -5.74 -8.99
C GLY A 260 -7.47 -4.74 -9.87
N THR A 261 -7.20 -3.54 -9.35
CA THR A 261 -6.46 -2.50 -10.07
C THR A 261 -5.74 -1.61 -9.08
N VAL A 262 -4.46 -1.33 -9.36
CA VAL A 262 -3.64 -0.35 -8.65
C VAL A 262 -3.14 0.66 -9.65
N MET A 263 -3.02 1.91 -9.22
CA MET A 263 -2.31 2.94 -9.97
C MET A 263 -1.17 3.47 -9.11
N THR A 264 0.03 3.55 -9.68
CA THR A 264 1.22 4.04 -8.99
C THR A 264 1.79 5.23 -9.73
N LEU A 265 2.03 6.33 -9.01
CA LEU A 265 2.69 7.50 -9.55
C LEU A 265 4.21 7.36 -9.36
N CYS A 266 4.94 7.40 -10.47
CA CYS A 266 6.38 7.22 -10.56
C CYS A 266 7.06 8.50 -11.07
N HIS A 267 8.33 8.64 -10.72
CA HIS A 267 9.25 9.54 -11.42
C HIS A 267 9.44 9.05 -12.88
N ASP A 268 10.02 9.89 -13.73
CA ASP A 268 10.24 9.58 -15.15
C ASP A 268 11.06 8.28 -15.33
N ASP A 269 12.04 8.02 -14.46
CA ASP A 269 12.84 6.79 -14.44
C ASP A 269 12.13 5.55 -13.87
N GLY A 270 10.93 5.71 -13.30
CA GLY A 270 10.06 4.62 -12.87
C GLY A 270 10.08 4.36 -11.37
N ARG A 271 10.96 5.02 -10.61
CA ARG A 271 10.95 4.96 -9.14
C ARG A 271 9.62 5.47 -8.59
N PRO A 272 9.06 4.86 -7.54
CA PRO A 272 7.83 5.34 -6.92
C PRO A 272 8.06 6.74 -6.31
N THR A 273 7.09 7.64 -6.50
CA THR A 273 7.16 9.02 -5.96
C THR A 273 6.85 9.09 -4.47
N GLY A 274 6.21 8.06 -3.91
CA GLY A 274 5.61 8.09 -2.57
C GLY A 274 4.26 8.80 -2.49
N ILE A 275 3.81 9.46 -3.56
CA ILE A 275 2.52 10.14 -3.62
C ILE A 275 1.44 9.07 -3.89
N PRO A 276 0.46 8.88 -2.99
CA PRO A 276 -0.57 7.89 -3.19
C PRO A 276 -1.51 8.28 -4.32
N VAL A 277 -2.09 7.26 -4.96
CA VAL A 277 -3.18 7.40 -5.92
C VAL A 277 -4.38 6.66 -5.35
N GLN A 278 -5.41 7.40 -4.97
CA GLN A 278 -6.66 6.82 -4.49
C GLN A 278 -7.41 6.22 -5.68
N VAL A 279 -7.92 4.99 -5.55
CA VAL A 279 -8.79 4.36 -6.55
C VAL A 279 -10.19 4.19 -5.97
N SER A 280 -11.21 4.51 -6.77
CA SER A 280 -12.62 4.25 -6.49
C SER A 280 -13.28 3.59 -7.70
N LYS A 281 -14.25 2.71 -7.44
CA LYS A 281 -14.82 1.85 -8.49
C LYS A 281 -16.25 1.41 -8.22
N ASN A 282 -16.90 0.97 -9.30
CA ASN A 282 -18.17 0.25 -9.26
C ASN A 282 -18.25 -0.74 -10.43
N TRP A 283 -19.08 -1.76 -10.28
CA TRP A 283 -19.50 -2.67 -11.35
C TRP A 283 -20.96 -3.09 -11.22
N HIS A 284 -21.68 -2.55 -10.24
CA HIS A 284 -23.01 -2.99 -9.89
C HIS A 284 -24.09 -2.31 -10.74
N GLY A 285 -25.08 -3.10 -11.13
CA GLY A 285 -26.20 -2.63 -11.94
C GLY A 285 -25.82 -2.34 -13.40
N THR A 286 -26.80 -1.84 -14.15
CA THR A 286 -26.64 -1.48 -15.56
C THR A 286 -26.27 0.00 -15.68
N ALA A 287 -25.27 0.33 -16.49
CA ALA A 287 -24.92 1.72 -16.74
C ALA A 287 -26.13 2.52 -17.22
N GLY A 288 -26.37 3.68 -16.60
CA GLY A 288 -27.49 4.56 -16.92
C GLY A 288 -28.82 4.18 -16.27
N SER A 289 -28.95 3.06 -15.54
CA SER A 289 -30.19 2.75 -14.80
C SER A 289 -30.45 3.75 -13.66
N THR A 290 -29.39 4.29 -13.08
CA THR A 290 -29.39 5.39 -12.13
C THR A 290 -28.00 6.05 -12.16
N PRO A 291 -27.83 7.34 -11.83
CA PRO A 291 -26.52 7.97 -11.79
C PRO A 291 -25.54 7.16 -10.93
N HIS A 292 -24.33 6.95 -11.46
CA HIS A 292 -23.24 6.16 -10.87
C HIS A 292 -23.43 4.64 -10.77
N ALA A 293 -24.51 4.07 -11.33
CA ALA A 293 -24.59 2.63 -11.55
C ALA A 293 -23.77 2.19 -12.77
N GLY A 294 -23.41 0.91 -12.79
CA GLY A 294 -22.63 0.28 -13.84
C GLY A 294 -21.14 0.29 -13.57
N ARG A 295 -20.39 -0.13 -14.59
CA ARG A 295 -18.95 -0.37 -14.47
C ARG A 295 -18.14 0.89 -14.72
N TRP A 296 -17.46 1.38 -13.68
CA TRP A 296 -16.54 2.52 -13.77
C TRP A 296 -15.40 2.39 -12.75
N LEU A 297 -14.30 3.09 -13.02
CA LEU A 297 -13.12 3.19 -12.18
C LEU A 297 -12.56 4.59 -12.36
N ARG A 298 -12.21 5.26 -11.27
CA ARG A 298 -11.57 6.56 -11.27
C ARG A 298 -10.45 6.56 -10.25
N ALA A 299 -9.41 7.33 -10.53
CA ALA A 299 -8.32 7.49 -9.59
C ALA A 299 -7.95 8.96 -9.40
N TYR A 300 -7.50 9.29 -8.20
CA TYR A 300 -7.32 10.65 -7.73
C TYR A 300 -5.99 10.81 -7.03
N THR A 301 -5.35 11.94 -7.26
CA THR A 301 -4.17 12.37 -6.51
C THR A 301 -4.08 13.90 -6.50
N MET A 302 -3.30 14.44 -5.57
CA MET A 302 -2.89 15.84 -5.60
C MET A 302 -1.38 15.93 -5.55
N VAL A 303 -0.79 16.69 -6.48
CA VAL A 303 0.66 16.85 -6.56
C VAL A 303 1.05 18.23 -6.02
N PRO A 304 1.87 18.32 -4.96
CA PRO A 304 2.38 19.60 -4.48
C PRO A 304 3.46 20.13 -5.43
N LEU A 305 3.30 21.36 -5.92
CA LEU A 305 4.26 22.04 -6.80
C LEU A 305 4.52 23.46 -6.32
N ALA A 306 5.80 23.88 -6.32
CA ALA A 306 6.16 25.27 -6.09
C ALA A 306 5.61 26.19 -7.21
N ALA A 307 5.57 27.49 -6.94
CA ALA A 307 5.19 28.50 -7.93
C ALA A 307 5.99 28.38 -9.23
N GLY A 308 5.33 28.34 -10.38
CA GLY A 308 5.97 28.20 -11.70
C GLY A 308 6.65 26.85 -11.97
N ALA A 309 6.61 25.89 -11.02
CA ALA A 309 7.30 24.62 -11.17
C ALA A 309 6.56 23.69 -12.13
N SER A 310 7.32 22.84 -12.82
CA SER A 310 6.81 21.75 -13.66
C SER A 310 7.53 20.45 -13.33
N GLN A 311 6.81 19.34 -13.33
CA GLN A 311 7.36 18.01 -13.07
C GLN A 311 6.73 16.97 -13.98
N THR A 312 7.59 16.11 -14.56
CA THR A 312 7.16 14.94 -15.34
C THR A 312 6.94 13.74 -14.43
N PHE A 313 5.83 13.07 -14.64
CA PHE A 313 5.43 11.85 -13.95
C PHE A 313 5.17 10.73 -14.95
N ARG A 314 5.32 9.50 -14.46
CA ARG A 314 4.83 8.30 -15.11
C ARG A 314 3.76 7.66 -14.24
N LEU A 315 2.56 7.48 -14.76
CA LEU A 315 1.50 6.69 -14.12
C LEU A 315 1.56 5.25 -14.63
N LYS A 316 1.70 4.29 -13.72
CA LYS A 316 1.60 2.86 -14.01
C LYS A 316 0.23 2.35 -13.55
N THR A 317 -0.58 1.85 -14.48
CA THR A 317 -1.85 1.15 -14.17
C THR A 317 -1.63 -0.36 -14.22
N ILE A 318 -1.82 -1.00 -13.07
CA ILE A 318 -1.44 -2.37 -12.78
C ILE A 318 -2.70 -3.18 -12.49
N TYR A 319 -2.79 -4.37 -13.09
CA TYR A 319 -3.92 -5.29 -12.91
C TYR A 319 -3.43 -6.59 -12.23
N GLY A 320 -3.67 -7.77 -12.81
CA GLY A 320 -3.49 -9.05 -12.11
C GLY A 320 -2.08 -9.36 -11.59
N TYR A 321 -1.04 -8.79 -12.18
CA TYR A 321 0.36 -9.14 -11.88
C TYR A 321 1.27 -7.92 -11.85
N TRP A 322 2.38 -8.03 -11.11
CA TRP A 322 3.45 -7.01 -10.97
C TRP A 322 4.84 -7.66 -11.10
N GLY A 323 5.90 -6.86 -11.25
CA GLY A 323 7.28 -7.35 -11.37
C GLY A 323 7.46 -8.27 -12.55
N ASN A 324 7.10 -7.84 -13.77
CA ASN A 324 7.20 -8.67 -14.98
C ASN A 324 6.46 -10.04 -14.88
N GLY A 325 5.37 -10.09 -14.10
CA GLY A 325 4.54 -11.29 -13.95
C GLY A 325 4.99 -12.25 -12.85
N THR A 326 5.97 -11.84 -12.02
CA THR A 326 6.54 -12.69 -10.96
C THR A 326 5.65 -12.76 -9.71
N ILE A 327 4.83 -11.73 -9.46
CA ILE A 327 3.93 -11.68 -8.30
C ILE A 327 2.49 -11.38 -8.71
N GLY A 328 1.51 -11.94 -7.99
CA GLY A 328 0.13 -11.47 -8.02
C GLY A 328 0.04 -10.11 -7.32
N THR A 329 -0.50 -9.11 -8.00
CA THR A 329 -0.67 -7.76 -7.43
C THR A 329 -1.67 -7.79 -6.28
N VAL A 330 -1.47 -7.02 -5.22
CA VAL A 330 -2.55 -6.70 -4.27
C VAL A 330 -3.09 -5.30 -4.47
N SER A 331 -4.41 -5.15 -4.34
CA SER A 331 -5.09 -3.86 -4.39
C SER A 331 -6.06 -3.69 -3.21
N HIS A 332 -6.32 -2.46 -2.78
CA HIS A 332 -7.35 -2.12 -1.81
C HIS A 332 -7.96 -0.76 -2.15
N SER A 333 -9.27 -0.70 -2.40
CA SER A 333 -9.94 0.48 -2.95
C SER A 333 -11.40 0.59 -2.51
N SER A 334 -11.96 1.80 -2.58
CA SER A 334 -13.39 2.05 -2.30
C SER A 334 -14.27 1.46 -3.40
N LEU A 335 -15.32 0.74 -3.00
CA LEU A 335 -16.33 0.14 -3.86
C LEU A 335 -17.71 0.74 -3.58
N SER A 336 -18.29 1.42 -4.58
CA SER A 336 -19.68 1.87 -4.50
C SER A 336 -20.66 0.69 -4.62
N LEU A 337 -21.73 0.72 -3.83
CA LEU A 337 -22.83 -0.24 -3.93
C LEU A 337 -24.04 0.29 -4.73
N ILE A 338 -23.91 1.47 -5.34
CA ILE A 338 -24.96 2.01 -6.21
C ILE A 338 -25.20 1.06 -7.38
N GLY A 339 -26.44 0.60 -7.53
CA GLY A 339 -26.84 -0.39 -8.53
C GLY A 339 -26.79 -1.84 -8.04
N TRP A 340 -26.22 -2.13 -6.86
CA TRP A 340 -26.28 -3.46 -6.23
C TRP A 340 -27.57 -3.64 -5.44
N SER A 341 -27.92 -2.64 -4.64
CA SER A 341 -29.14 -2.60 -3.85
C SER A 341 -29.72 -1.19 -3.89
N ASN A 342 -31.05 -1.09 -3.83
CA ASN A 342 -31.72 0.19 -3.64
C ASN A 342 -31.76 0.61 -2.16
N LEU A 343 -31.63 -0.34 -1.22
CA LEU A 343 -31.71 -0.08 0.23
C LEU A 343 -30.34 0.04 0.91
N TYR A 344 -29.27 -0.35 0.20
CA TYR A 344 -27.92 -0.41 0.72
C TYR A 344 -26.94 0.23 -0.28
N THR A 345 -27.06 1.54 -0.46
CA THR A 345 -26.32 2.33 -1.47
C THR A 345 -25.11 3.05 -0.90
N TRP A 346 -24.62 2.59 0.26
CA TRP A 346 -23.35 3.04 0.84
C TRP A 346 -22.16 2.45 0.06
N LYS A 347 -20.99 2.37 0.71
CA LYS A 347 -19.78 1.75 0.18
C LYS A 347 -19.38 0.49 0.94
N TRP A 348 -18.67 -0.37 0.24
CA TRP A 348 -17.69 -1.29 0.82
C TRP A 348 -16.29 -0.83 0.47
N ASP A 349 -15.31 -1.36 1.18
CA ASP A 349 -13.93 -1.38 0.70
C ASP A 349 -13.61 -2.79 0.23
N GLU A 350 -12.94 -2.89 -0.92
CA GLU A 350 -12.64 -4.16 -1.55
C GLU A 350 -11.16 -4.28 -1.79
N ALA A 351 -10.64 -5.45 -1.47
CA ALA A 351 -9.26 -5.79 -1.69
C ALA A 351 -9.10 -7.12 -2.43
N ALA A 352 -8.26 -7.12 -3.46
CA ALA A 352 -8.01 -8.26 -4.32
C ALA A 352 -6.52 -8.64 -4.35
N LEU A 353 -6.22 -9.93 -4.33
CA LEU A 353 -4.98 -10.49 -4.87
C LEU A 353 -5.23 -10.90 -6.32
N GLY A 354 -4.60 -10.19 -7.23
CA GLY A 354 -4.83 -10.27 -8.66
C GLY A 354 -6.01 -9.42 -9.11
N ALA A 355 -6.55 -9.75 -10.29
CA ALA A 355 -7.65 -9.04 -10.92
C ALA A 355 -8.71 -9.99 -11.48
N TRP A 356 -9.00 -11.06 -10.73
CA TRP A 356 -9.89 -12.16 -11.13
C TRP A 356 -11.09 -12.38 -10.19
N GLY A 357 -11.28 -11.52 -9.22
CA GLY A 357 -12.37 -11.59 -8.25
C GLY A 357 -12.00 -10.78 -7.02
N GLU A 358 -12.95 -10.60 -6.13
CA GLU A 358 -12.66 -10.05 -4.80
C GLU A 358 -11.85 -11.05 -3.99
N SER A 359 -10.99 -10.59 -3.08
CA SER A 359 -10.37 -11.48 -2.08
C SER A 359 -10.94 -11.25 -0.68
N MET A 360 -11.18 -10.01 -0.30
CA MET A 360 -11.89 -9.67 0.94
C MET A 360 -12.58 -8.30 0.82
N THR A 361 -13.83 -8.20 1.28
CA THR A 361 -14.56 -6.93 1.39
C THR A 361 -14.74 -6.49 2.84
N TYR A 362 -14.76 -5.18 3.07
CA TYR A 362 -14.90 -4.55 4.37
C TYR A 362 -16.08 -3.55 4.38
N ASP A 363 -17.07 -3.78 5.24
CA ASP A 363 -18.16 -2.86 5.54
C ASP A 363 -18.00 -2.29 6.96
N ILE A 364 -17.13 -1.29 7.09
CA ILE A 364 -16.85 -0.66 8.40
C ILE A 364 -18.11 -0.04 9.01
N SER A 365 -19.04 0.43 8.17
CA SER A 365 -20.31 1.00 8.61
C SER A 365 -21.33 -0.03 9.04
N GLN A 366 -21.15 -1.29 8.62
CA GLN A 366 -22.14 -2.36 8.75
C GLN A 366 -23.53 -1.92 8.25
N HIS A 367 -23.53 -1.06 7.22
CA HIS A 367 -24.74 -0.49 6.65
C HIS A 367 -25.44 -1.51 5.75
N ALA A 368 -24.66 -2.11 4.85
CA ALA A 368 -25.11 -3.12 3.89
C ALA A 368 -24.96 -4.54 4.46
N GLY A 369 -23.83 -4.82 5.10
CA GLY A 369 -23.48 -6.07 5.75
C GLY A 369 -23.86 -6.11 7.23
N GLY A 370 -23.84 -7.31 7.81
CA GLY A 370 -24.02 -7.53 9.24
C GLY A 370 -22.71 -7.65 10.04
N ALA A 371 -21.56 -7.43 9.39
CA ALA A 371 -20.22 -7.62 9.94
C ALA A 371 -19.22 -6.69 9.25
N VAL A 372 -18.06 -6.44 9.89
CA VAL A 372 -16.99 -5.65 9.28
C VAL A 372 -16.39 -6.33 8.05
N CYS A 373 -16.14 -7.65 8.07
CA CYS A 373 -15.63 -8.36 6.89
C CYS A 373 -16.77 -9.15 6.23
N GLY A 374 -17.06 -8.82 4.97
CA GLY A 374 -18.12 -9.42 4.17
C GLY A 374 -17.63 -10.62 3.38
N ASP A 375 -17.62 -10.50 2.05
CA ASP A 375 -17.11 -11.52 1.13
C ASP A 375 -15.64 -11.82 1.47
N VAL A 376 -15.31 -13.09 1.67
CA VAL A 376 -13.92 -13.57 1.81
C VAL A 376 -13.77 -14.74 0.87
N ARG A 377 -12.86 -14.61 -0.08
CA ARG A 377 -12.72 -15.55 -1.18
C ARG A 377 -11.27 -16.00 -1.28
N PRO A 378 -11.00 -17.30 -1.48
CA PRO A 378 -9.66 -17.76 -1.76
C PRO A 378 -9.20 -17.28 -3.14
N THR A 379 -7.93 -17.45 -3.42
CA THR A 379 -7.33 -17.12 -4.72
C THR A 379 -6.52 -18.31 -5.17
N PHE A 380 -6.19 -18.36 -6.46
CA PHE A 380 -5.51 -19.51 -7.05
C PHE A 380 -6.26 -20.85 -6.91
N THR A 381 -7.56 -20.83 -6.58
CA THR A 381 -8.42 -22.03 -6.52
C THR A 381 -9.38 -22.11 -7.72
N THR A 382 -9.87 -23.31 -8.04
CA THR A 382 -10.85 -23.54 -9.10
C THR A 382 -12.07 -22.61 -8.96
N PRO A 383 -12.35 -21.75 -9.97
CA PRO A 383 -13.52 -20.88 -9.95
C PRO A 383 -14.87 -21.61 -9.84
N PHE A 384 -15.87 -21.01 -9.18
CA PHE A 384 -17.21 -21.62 -9.05
C PHE A 384 -18.04 -21.53 -10.34
N ASN A 385 -17.68 -20.65 -11.26
CA ASN A 385 -18.43 -20.37 -12.48
C ASN A 385 -18.08 -21.27 -13.67
N GLY A 386 -17.34 -22.37 -13.43
CA GLY A 386 -16.91 -23.32 -14.46
C GLY A 386 -15.68 -22.89 -15.27
N ALA A 387 -15.13 -21.69 -15.02
CA ALA A 387 -13.80 -21.34 -15.53
C ALA A 387 -12.72 -22.20 -14.83
N THR A 388 -11.57 -22.37 -15.48
CA THR A 388 -10.48 -23.17 -14.92
C THR A 388 -9.48 -22.34 -14.11
N THR A 389 -9.32 -21.05 -14.41
CA THR A 389 -8.39 -20.12 -13.75
C THR A 389 -8.91 -18.68 -13.82
N HIS A 390 -8.30 -17.76 -13.06
CA HIS A 390 -8.51 -16.30 -13.18
C HIS A 390 -9.99 -15.88 -13.22
N SER A 391 -10.82 -16.46 -12.36
CA SER A 391 -12.21 -16.03 -12.19
C SER A 391 -12.65 -16.14 -10.74
N TRP A 392 -13.90 -15.76 -10.49
CA TRP A 392 -14.48 -15.70 -9.16
C TRP A 392 -14.47 -17.08 -8.48
N THR A 393 -13.91 -17.12 -7.28
CA THR A 393 -13.83 -18.29 -6.39
C THR A 393 -14.96 -18.23 -5.36
N GLU A 394 -15.23 -19.34 -4.69
CA GLU A 394 -16.29 -19.46 -3.69
C GLU A 394 -16.15 -18.43 -2.55
N ASN A 395 -17.26 -18.08 -1.88
CA ASN A 395 -17.22 -17.22 -0.70
C ASN A 395 -17.23 -18.08 0.57
N VAL A 396 -16.18 -17.98 1.39
CA VAL A 396 -16.03 -18.64 2.71
C VAL A 396 -16.09 -17.65 3.88
N GLY A 397 -16.61 -16.46 3.59
CA GLY A 397 -16.41 -15.26 4.39
C GLY A 397 -17.28 -15.07 5.60
N GLY A 398 -17.10 -13.89 6.17
CA GLY A 398 -17.51 -13.52 7.51
C GLY A 398 -16.34 -13.44 8.49
N ALA A 399 -16.01 -12.22 8.90
CA ALA A 399 -15.23 -11.94 10.10
C ALA A 399 -15.66 -10.59 10.68
N ASP A 400 -15.31 -10.32 11.93
CA ASP A 400 -15.63 -9.04 12.55
C ASP A 400 -14.49 -8.50 13.42
N PHE A 401 -14.47 -7.18 13.55
CA PHE A 401 -13.63 -6.47 14.50
C PHE A 401 -14.53 -5.90 15.60
N LEU A 402 -14.08 -5.98 16.86
CA LEU A 402 -14.78 -5.48 18.04
C LEU A 402 -16.26 -5.88 18.12
N ASN A 403 -16.53 -7.09 18.60
CA ASN A 403 -17.89 -7.45 19.01
C ASN A 403 -18.13 -6.99 20.46
N TYR A 404 -18.68 -5.78 20.62
CA TYR A 404 -18.97 -5.18 21.93
C TYR A 404 -20.48 -5.13 22.22
N TYR A 405 -20.90 -5.92 23.21
CA TYR A 405 -22.22 -5.85 23.83
C TYR A 405 -22.06 -5.37 25.27
N ASN A 406 -22.73 -4.28 25.61
CA ASN A 406 -22.69 -3.72 26.95
C ASN A 406 -23.37 -4.63 28.00
N SER A 407 -23.36 -4.23 29.27
CA SER A 407 -23.94 -5.00 30.38
C SER A 407 -25.44 -5.30 30.22
N SER A 408 -26.17 -4.43 29.49
CA SER A 408 -27.58 -4.57 29.12
C SER A 408 -27.81 -5.46 27.88
N ASN A 409 -26.77 -6.12 27.37
CA ASN A 409 -26.81 -6.97 26.18
C ASN A 409 -27.25 -6.21 24.91
N VAL A 410 -26.80 -4.96 24.75
CA VAL A 410 -27.03 -4.14 23.57
C VAL A 410 -25.71 -3.96 22.83
N TYR A 411 -25.72 -4.27 21.53
CA TYR A 411 -24.55 -4.08 20.67
C TYR A 411 -24.23 -2.60 20.51
N GLN A 412 -22.95 -2.25 20.55
CA GLN A 412 -22.48 -0.88 20.36
C GLN A 412 -21.85 -0.74 18.97
N PRO A 413 -22.61 -0.30 17.95
CA PRO A 413 -22.08 -0.09 16.60
C PRO A 413 -21.10 1.09 16.58
N ALA A 414 -20.33 1.19 15.52
CA ALA A 414 -19.41 2.29 15.32
C ALA A 414 -20.11 3.56 14.82
N LYS A 415 -19.50 4.71 15.13
CA LYS A 415 -19.80 6.03 14.55
C LYS A 415 -18.51 6.84 14.36
N ARG A 416 -18.60 7.98 13.67
CA ARG A 416 -17.43 8.84 13.32
C ARG A 416 -16.36 8.05 12.56
N LEU A 417 -16.80 7.32 11.56
CA LEU A 417 -15.95 6.40 10.81
C LEU A 417 -15.01 7.16 9.89
N LYS A 418 -13.74 6.76 9.89
CA LYS A 418 -12.69 7.29 9.02
C LYS A 418 -11.92 6.14 8.38
N THR A 419 -11.45 6.34 7.15
CA THR A 419 -10.70 5.33 6.39
C THR A 419 -9.44 5.95 5.82
N CYS A 420 -8.26 5.42 6.15
CA CYS A 420 -6.97 5.79 5.57
C CYS A 420 -6.45 4.75 4.58
N TYR A 421 -6.51 5.03 3.28
CA TYR A 421 -5.90 4.20 2.23
C TYR A 421 -4.40 4.49 2.11
N ARG A 422 -3.64 4.13 3.14
CA ARG A 422 -2.23 4.49 3.25
C ARG A 422 -1.43 3.92 2.08
N TRP A 423 -1.52 2.61 1.86
CA TRP A 423 -0.85 1.90 0.76
C TRP A 423 -1.88 1.10 -0.04
N PRO A 424 -2.23 1.50 -1.28
CA PRO A 424 -3.18 0.76 -2.10
C PRO A 424 -2.59 -0.46 -2.83
N GLY A 425 -1.27 -0.65 -2.88
CA GLY A 425 -0.58 -1.77 -3.59
C GLY A 425 0.70 -1.32 -4.32
N PRO A 426 1.30 -2.11 -5.24
CA PRO A 426 0.94 -3.46 -5.71
C PRO A 426 1.58 -4.64 -4.94
N ASN A 427 2.64 -4.43 -4.15
CA ASN A 427 3.29 -5.46 -3.34
C ASN A 427 2.58 -5.68 -2.00
N MET A 428 2.13 -4.61 -1.36
CA MET A 428 1.43 -4.70 -0.07
C MET A 428 0.38 -3.59 0.03
N THR A 429 -0.77 -3.93 0.61
CA THR A 429 -1.76 -2.92 0.99
C THR A 429 -1.68 -2.61 2.48
N GLU A 430 -1.99 -1.39 2.87
CA GLU A 430 -2.21 -0.98 4.25
C GLU A 430 -3.37 0.04 4.25
N VAL A 431 -4.49 -0.37 4.83
CA VAL A 431 -5.66 0.49 5.01
C VAL A 431 -6.04 0.49 6.48
N LEU A 432 -6.20 1.69 7.03
CA LEU A 432 -6.62 1.89 8.41
C LEU A 432 -8.06 2.35 8.48
N TYR A 433 -8.77 1.92 9.52
CA TYR A 433 -10.14 2.31 9.80
C TYR A 433 -10.21 2.77 11.25
N SER A 434 -10.89 3.87 11.53
CA SER A 434 -11.02 4.39 12.89
C SER A 434 -12.44 4.86 13.16
N GLY A 435 -12.81 4.86 14.44
CA GLY A 435 -14.09 5.34 14.90
C GLY A 435 -14.26 5.15 16.40
N VAL A 436 -15.45 5.44 16.89
CA VAL A 436 -15.83 5.26 18.29
C VAL A 436 -17.11 4.43 18.40
N THR A 437 -17.24 3.64 19.46
CA THR A 437 -18.48 2.93 19.77
C THR A 437 -19.63 3.92 20.01
N ALA A 438 -20.87 3.49 19.77
CA ALA A 438 -22.05 4.34 19.86
C ALA A 438 -22.20 5.04 21.22
N ASP A 439 -21.78 4.37 22.30
CA ASP A 439 -21.75 4.89 23.67
C ASP A 439 -20.51 5.75 23.99
N ASN A 440 -19.62 5.99 23.03
CA ASN A 440 -18.36 6.72 23.14
C ASN A 440 -17.34 6.11 24.11
N LYS A 441 -17.48 4.83 24.47
CA LYS A 441 -16.59 4.20 25.47
C LYS A 441 -15.29 3.67 24.90
N ILE A 442 -15.29 3.23 23.65
CA ILE A 442 -14.11 2.62 23.01
C ILE A 442 -13.85 3.35 21.70
N ARG A 443 -12.67 3.94 21.54
CA ARG A 443 -12.12 4.30 20.23
C ARG A 443 -11.41 3.08 19.68
N PHE A 444 -11.65 2.77 18.41
CA PHE A 444 -10.96 1.69 17.74
C PHE A 444 -10.14 2.22 16.57
N THR A 445 -9.03 1.55 16.28
CA THR A 445 -8.31 1.68 15.02
C THR A 445 -7.99 0.29 14.51
N TYR A 446 -8.52 -0.07 13.34
CA TYR A 446 -8.22 -1.29 12.62
C TYR A 446 -7.15 -1.00 11.58
N ARG A 447 -6.27 -1.96 11.35
CA ARG A 447 -5.35 -1.95 10.23
C ARG A 447 -5.50 -3.25 9.47
N THR A 448 -5.68 -3.15 8.16
CA THR A 448 -5.75 -4.30 7.27
C THR A 448 -4.59 -4.24 6.29
N ARG A 449 -3.85 -5.33 6.19
CA ARG A 449 -2.77 -5.48 5.20
C ARG A 449 -2.95 -6.75 4.40
N ALA A 450 -2.67 -6.69 3.10
CA ALA A 450 -2.57 -7.85 2.21
C ALA A 450 -1.21 -7.81 1.51
N CYS A 451 -0.66 -8.97 1.17
CA CYS A 451 0.61 -9.07 0.44
C CYS A 451 0.44 -9.74 -0.93
N GLY A 452 1.17 -9.23 -1.92
CA GLY A 452 1.30 -9.82 -3.24
C GLY A 452 2.09 -11.11 -3.16
N THR A 453 1.55 -12.16 -3.74
CA THR A 453 2.14 -13.51 -3.74
C THR A 453 1.57 -14.35 -4.89
N MET A 454 2.05 -15.58 -5.04
CA MET A 454 1.68 -16.55 -6.08
C MET A 454 1.14 -17.88 -5.53
N ASP A 455 0.98 -17.99 -4.21
CA ASP A 455 0.53 -19.21 -3.52
C ASP A 455 -0.91 -19.08 -2.96
N TYR A 456 -1.18 -18.22 -1.98
CA TYR A 456 -2.52 -18.04 -1.42
C TYR A 456 -2.72 -16.71 -0.70
N ASN A 457 -3.99 -16.38 -0.44
CA ASN A 457 -4.38 -15.16 0.25
C ASN A 457 -3.84 -15.12 1.68
N ARG A 458 -3.10 -14.06 2.01
CA ARG A 458 -2.67 -13.71 3.37
C ARG A 458 -3.14 -12.31 3.72
N ARG A 459 -3.70 -12.18 4.92
CA ARG A 459 -4.18 -10.91 5.47
C ARG A 459 -3.66 -10.73 6.89
N PHE A 460 -3.14 -9.55 7.18
CA PHE A 460 -2.75 -9.16 8.53
C PHE A 460 -3.77 -8.14 9.03
N HIS A 461 -4.51 -8.52 10.07
CA HIS A 461 -5.53 -7.68 10.69
C HIS A 461 -5.06 -7.27 12.07
N SER A 462 -4.75 -5.98 12.22
CA SER A 462 -4.40 -5.38 13.50
C SER A 462 -5.58 -4.61 14.07
N TYR A 463 -5.66 -4.53 15.38
CA TYR A 463 -6.63 -3.73 16.11
C TYR A 463 -5.96 -2.97 17.25
N LYS A 464 -6.46 -1.79 17.54
CA LYS A 464 -6.16 -0.98 18.72
C LYS A 464 -7.48 -0.50 19.30
N TYR A 465 -7.69 -0.72 20.59
CA TYR A 465 -8.87 -0.32 21.34
C TYR A 465 -8.44 0.57 22.50
N GLU A 466 -8.79 1.85 22.44
CA GLU A 466 -8.57 2.82 23.50
C GLU A 466 -9.88 2.98 24.28
N PHE A 467 -9.86 2.57 25.54
CA PHE A 467 -11.01 2.68 26.44
C PHE A 467 -11.10 4.11 26.96
N LEU A 468 -11.93 4.93 26.31
CA LEU A 468 -12.13 6.34 26.68
C LEU A 468 -12.90 6.48 27.99
N GLN A 469 -13.72 5.48 28.32
CA GLN A 469 -14.50 5.40 29.56
C GLN A 469 -14.53 3.96 30.05
N ASP A 470 -14.88 3.78 31.31
CA ASP A 470 -15.01 2.45 31.92
C ASP A 470 -16.04 1.58 31.17
N VAL A 471 -15.59 0.38 30.80
CA VAL A 471 -16.42 -0.70 30.27
C VAL A 471 -16.58 -1.74 31.37
N ILE A 472 -17.71 -1.68 32.07
CA ILE A 472 -18.00 -2.52 33.23
C ILE A 472 -18.93 -3.67 32.86
N ASN A 473 -18.52 -4.89 33.19
CA ASN A 473 -19.28 -6.13 33.02
C ASN A 473 -19.93 -6.28 31.62
N PRO A 474 -19.16 -6.16 30.52
CA PRO A 474 -19.71 -6.38 29.18
C PRO A 474 -20.32 -7.79 29.08
N ARG A 475 -21.37 -7.91 28.25
CA ARG A 475 -21.96 -9.22 27.98
C ARG A 475 -21.11 -10.04 27.01
N ARG A 476 -20.39 -9.35 26.13
CA ARG A 476 -19.44 -9.87 25.15
C ARG A 476 -18.52 -8.72 24.72
N LEU A 477 -17.22 -8.94 24.79
CA LEU A 477 -16.19 -8.07 24.23
C LEU A 477 -15.14 -8.96 23.59
N ALA A 478 -15.24 -9.13 22.28
CA ALA A 478 -14.26 -9.86 21.48
C ALA A 478 -13.47 -8.88 20.62
N PHE A 479 -12.15 -9.02 20.61
CA PHE A 479 -11.25 -8.19 19.84
C PHE A 479 -11.32 -8.48 18.34
N TYR A 480 -11.50 -9.75 17.98
CA TYR A 480 -11.68 -10.20 16.60
C TYR A 480 -12.57 -11.44 16.58
N GLN A 481 -13.28 -11.67 15.48
CA GLN A 481 -14.12 -12.84 15.26
C GLN A 481 -13.87 -13.47 13.89
N MET A 482 -13.75 -14.80 13.83
CA MET A 482 -13.83 -15.57 12.58
C MET A 482 -15.17 -16.31 12.48
N SER A 483 -15.76 -16.30 11.28
CA SER A 483 -17.17 -16.59 11.02
C SER A 483 -18.04 -15.57 11.75
N ALA A 484 -18.52 -14.53 11.05
CA ALA A 484 -19.19 -13.43 11.74
C ALA A 484 -20.62 -13.79 12.19
N ASP A 485 -21.11 -13.08 13.22
CA ASP A 485 -22.46 -13.28 13.77
C ASP A 485 -23.56 -13.25 12.69
N TYR A 486 -23.47 -12.29 11.74
CA TYR A 486 -24.53 -11.96 10.78
C TYR A 486 -24.08 -11.91 9.31
N TYR A 487 -22.81 -12.17 9.01
CA TYR A 487 -22.33 -12.38 7.64
C TYR A 487 -21.47 -13.64 7.64
N PHE A 488 -21.96 -14.72 7.06
CA PHE A 488 -21.21 -15.95 6.89
C PHE A 488 -21.79 -16.73 5.72
N THR A 489 -20.94 -17.42 4.98
CA THR A 489 -21.35 -18.25 3.85
C THR A 489 -20.89 -19.70 3.99
N SER A 490 -19.83 -19.96 4.76
CA SER A 490 -19.31 -21.30 4.97
C SER A 490 -19.89 -22.00 6.21
N PHE A 491 -19.88 -23.33 6.14
CA PHE A 491 -20.18 -24.22 7.25
C PHE A 491 -19.05 -25.22 7.41
N PHE A 492 -18.86 -25.68 8.64
CA PHE A 492 -17.85 -26.66 9.01
C PHE A 492 -18.35 -27.47 10.20
N THR A 493 -17.78 -28.67 10.36
CA THR A 493 -18.03 -29.55 11.50
C THR A 493 -16.80 -29.62 12.39
N ASP A 494 -15.62 -29.65 11.78
CA ASP A 494 -14.35 -29.87 12.47
C ASP A 494 -13.44 -28.64 12.39
N TYR A 495 -12.73 -28.41 13.48
CA TYR A 495 -11.68 -27.41 13.59
C TYR A 495 -10.49 -27.95 14.38
N TYR A 496 -9.34 -27.34 14.18
CA TYR A 496 -8.06 -27.80 14.70
C TYR A 496 -7.31 -26.62 15.28
N GLU A 497 -6.66 -26.81 16.42
CA GLU A 497 -5.84 -25.78 17.03
C GLU A 497 -4.49 -26.35 17.44
N GLY A 498 -3.45 -25.51 17.40
CA GLY A 498 -2.09 -25.92 17.72
C GLY A 498 -1.14 -24.74 17.93
N GLY A 499 0.14 -25.06 18.03
CA GLY A 499 1.22 -24.08 18.18
C GLY A 499 2.53 -24.61 17.58
N ALA A 500 3.66 -24.16 18.11
CA ALA A 500 5.01 -24.52 17.64
C ALA A 500 5.28 -26.03 17.60
N THR A 501 4.71 -26.80 18.53
CA THR A 501 4.86 -28.27 18.59
C THR A 501 3.94 -29.02 17.63
N GLY A 502 3.21 -28.33 16.75
CA GLY A 502 2.23 -28.91 15.84
C GLY A 502 0.80 -28.89 16.38
N LEU A 503 0.01 -29.88 15.97
CA LEU A 503 -1.40 -30.02 16.38
C LEU A 503 -1.52 -30.18 17.90
N GLY A 504 -2.33 -29.33 18.53
CA GLY A 504 -2.73 -29.45 19.93
C GLY A 504 -3.97 -30.32 20.06
N SER A 505 -5.06 -29.91 19.40
CA SER A 505 -6.34 -30.60 19.46
C SER A 505 -7.06 -30.59 18.10
N ALA A 506 -7.72 -31.71 17.79
CA ALA A 506 -8.76 -31.80 16.77
C ALA A 506 -10.12 -31.84 17.47
N LYS A 507 -11.08 -31.02 17.04
CA LYS A 507 -12.38 -30.87 17.69
C LYS A 507 -13.51 -30.89 16.68
N THR A 508 -14.62 -31.49 17.07
CA THR A 508 -15.89 -31.42 16.35
C THR A 508 -16.81 -30.45 17.07
N THR A 509 -17.31 -29.45 16.36
CA THR A 509 -18.25 -28.47 16.91
C THR A 509 -19.55 -29.15 17.36
N SER A 510 -20.14 -28.65 18.46
CA SER A 510 -21.45 -29.11 18.92
C SER A 510 -22.32 -27.91 19.31
N PRO A 511 -22.62 -27.01 18.35
CA PRO A 511 -23.31 -25.77 18.64
C PRO A 511 -24.71 -26.03 19.19
N SER A 512 -25.00 -25.42 20.33
CA SER A 512 -26.30 -25.50 20.99
C SER A 512 -26.73 -24.12 21.48
N GLY A 513 -27.99 -23.73 21.28
CA GLY A 513 -28.47 -22.41 21.72
C GLY A 513 -27.61 -21.24 21.20
N ASN A 514 -27.47 -20.20 22.01
CA ASN A 514 -26.74 -18.98 21.65
C ASN A 514 -25.84 -18.54 22.81
N GLY A 515 -24.56 -18.89 22.77
CA GLY A 515 -23.66 -18.70 23.92
C GLY A 515 -22.32 -19.41 23.80
N TYR A 516 -21.46 -19.16 24.79
CA TYR A 516 -20.17 -19.82 24.96
C TYR A 516 -20.36 -21.16 25.68
N ASN A 517 -20.82 -22.16 24.92
CA ASN A 517 -21.16 -23.47 25.47
C ASN A 517 -20.00 -24.47 25.39
N GLU A 518 -18.95 -24.13 24.65
CA GLU A 518 -17.68 -24.87 24.62
C GLU A 518 -16.64 -24.11 25.47
N ALA A 519 -15.69 -24.83 26.05
CA ALA A 519 -14.61 -24.22 26.81
C ALA A 519 -13.71 -23.37 25.90
N SER A 520 -13.32 -22.19 26.39
CA SER A 520 -12.26 -21.40 25.75
C SER A 520 -10.92 -22.11 25.87
N PHE A 521 -9.97 -21.74 25.00
CA PHE A 521 -8.61 -22.25 25.04
C PHE A 521 -7.60 -21.13 24.79
N PRO A 522 -6.38 -21.22 25.38
CA PRO A 522 -5.33 -20.23 25.14
C PRO A 522 -5.03 -20.07 23.65
N PHE A 523 -4.69 -18.86 23.22
CA PHE A 523 -4.47 -18.53 21.81
C PHE A 523 -3.35 -17.50 21.60
N THR A 524 -2.40 -17.42 22.53
CA THR A 524 -1.17 -16.63 22.37
C THR A 524 -0.13 -17.45 21.63
N ASN A 525 0.41 -16.95 20.50
CA ASN A 525 1.35 -17.68 19.63
C ASN A 525 0.83 -19.07 19.21
N ARG A 526 -0.42 -19.11 18.73
CA ARG A 526 -1.14 -20.32 18.31
C ARG A 526 -1.83 -20.11 16.98
N TRP A 527 -2.27 -21.21 16.40
CA TRP A 527 -3.03 -21.23 15.15
C TRP A 527 -4.33 -22.02 15.29
N LEU A 528 -5.30 -21.67 14.47
CA LEU A 528 -6.62 -22.29 14.32
C LEU A 528 -6.85 -22.56 12.84
N ALA A 529 -7.23 -23.78 12.50
CA ALA A 529 -7.59 -24.20 11.16
C ALA A 529 -9.04 -24.71 11.13
N ILE A 530 -9.81 -24.30 10.14
CA ILE A 530 -11.18 -24.75 9.89
C ILE A 530 -11.21 -25.46 8.54
N ASN A 531 -11.78 -26.66 8.53
CA ASN A 531 -12.09 -27.40 7.31
C ASN A 531 -13.56 -27.14 6.92
N ASP A 532 -13.77 -26.14 6.06
CA ASP A 532 -15.11 -25.83 5.57
C ASP A 532 -15.67 -27.00 4.76
N THR A 533 -16.89 -27.43 5.07
CA THR A 533 -17.61 -28.49 4.37
C THR A 533 -18.56 -27.96 3.31
N SER A 534 -18.91 -26.67 3.38
CA SER A 534 -19.63 -25.95 2.31
C SER A 534 -19.27 -24.47 2.30
N ALA A 535 -19.47 -23.81 1.16
CA ALA A 535 -19.30 -22.38 0.93
C ALA A 535 -20.55 -21.82 0.24
N GLY A 536 -21.67 -21.76 0.97
CA GLY A 536 -22.98 -21.43 0.40
C GLY A 536 -23.47 -22.53 -0.53
N ALA A 537 -23.67 -22.20 -1.81
CA ALA A 537 -24.03 -23.16 -2.85
C ALA A 537 -22.79 -23.79 -3.53
N ASP A 538 -21.59 -23.31 -3.20
CA ASP A 538 -20.36 -23.67 -3.89
C ASP A 538 -19.50 -24.66 -3.06
N THR A 539 -18.53 -25.28 -3.74
CA THR A 539 -17.56 -26.18 -3.10
C THR A 539 -16.45 -25.37 -2.44
N PRO A 540 -16.12 -25.61 -1.15
CA PRO A 540 -15.00 -24.95 -0.48
C PRO A 540 -13.66 -25.57 -0.91
N ASN A 541 -12.91 -24.85 -1.73
CA ASN A 541 -11.62 -25.28 -2.30
C ASN A 541 -10.41 -24.84 -1.46
N ALA A 542 -10.61 -24.04 -0.42
CA ALA A 542 -9.57 -23.61 0.51
C ALA A 542 -9.90 -23.96 1.97
N ASN A 543 -8.86 -24.10 2.79
CA ASN A 543 -8.99 -24.13 4.25
C ASN A 543 -8.95 -22.69 4.81
N ARG A 544 -9.60 -22.44 5.95
CA ARG A 544 -9.49 -21.15 6.66
C ARG A 544 -8.53 -21.27 7.83
N GLY A 545 -7.52 -20.41 7.88
CA GLY A 545 -6.54 -20.36 8.95
C GLY A 545 -6.54 -19.01 9.66
N LEU A 546 -6.36 -19.03 10.98
CA LEU A 546 -6.13 -17.86 11.81
C LEU A 546 -4.90 -18.10 12.71
N ILE A 547 -3.95 -17.17 12.68
CA ILE A 547 -2.70 -17.24 13.46
C ILE A 547 -2.62 -16.00 14.35
N SER A 548 -2.36 -16.21 15.64
CA SER A 548 -2.19 -15.13 16.60
C SER A 548 -0.76 -14.60 16.60
N THR A 549 -0.59 -13.29 16.43
CA THR A 549 0.72 -12.64 16.60
C THR A 549 0.90 -12.02 17.99
N GLY A 550 -0.03 -12.31 18.92
CA GLY A 550 -0.06 -11.76 20.27
C GLY A 550 -0.76 -10.39 20.38
N SER A 551 -1.13 -10.06 21.62
CA SER A 551 -1.75 -8.79 21.99
C SER A 551 -1.14 -8.24 23.26
N LYS A 552 -1.35 -6.94 23.49
CA LYS A 552 -0.91 -6.22 24.67
C LYS A 552 -2.07 -5.46 25.32
N LEU A 553 -2.01 -5.30 26.64
CA LEU A 553 -2.81 -4.38 27.43
C LEU A 553 -1.84 -3.38 28.07
N ASN A 554 -1.96 -2.10 27.73
CA ASN A 554 -1.08 -1.02 28.22
C ASN A 554 0.41 -1.33 28.00
N GLY A 555 0.75 -1.86 26.82
CA GLY A 555 2.11 -2.23 26.45
C GLY A 555 2.62 -3.55 27.04
N LEU A 556 1.91 -4.17 27.99
CA LEU A 556 2.26 -5.46 28.58
C LEU A 556 1.57 -6.62 27.84
N PRO A 557 2.21 -7.79 27.70
CA PRO A 557 1.57 -8.96 27.09
C PRO A 557 0.20 -9.27 27.72
N LEU A 558 -0.80 -9.49 26.88
CA LEU A 558 -2.15 -9.89 27.29
C LEU A 558 -2.34 -11.37 26.98
N ASP A 559 -2.78 -12.15 27.97
CA ASP A 559 -3.15 -13.55 27.74
C ASP A 559 -4.42 -13.64 26.88
N LEU A 560 -4.26 -14.20 25.69
CA LEU A 560 -5.33 -14.34 24.70
C LEU A 560 -5.96 -15.72 24.77
N HIS A 561 -7.28 -15.75 24.62
CA HIS A 561 -8.06 -16.97 24.50
C HIS A 561 -8.96 -16.89 23.28
N MET A 562 -9.16 -18.05 22.66
CA MET A 562 -10.20 -18.25 21.67
C MET A 562 -11.44 -18.82 22.36
N HIS A 563 -12.58 -18.17 22.15
CA HIS A 563 -13.86 -18.51 22.76
C HIS A 563 -14.83 -18.99 21.68
N PRO A 564 -15.08 -20.30 21.57
CA PRO A 564 -16.07 -20.80 20.64
C PRO A 564 -17.48 -20.37 21.07
N TYR A 565 -18.22 -19.74 20.17
CA TYR A 565 -19.58 -19.24 20.39
C TYR A 565 -20.57 -20.05 19.56
N SER A 566 -21.48 -20.77 20.23
CA SER A 566 -22.61 -21.43 19.59
C SER A 566 -23.64 -20.39 19.13
N ARG A 567 -24.11 -20.53 17.89
CA ARG A 567 -25.16 -19.69 17.31
C ARG A 567 -26.22 -20.58 16.67
N THR A 568 -27.50 -20.31 16.91
CA THR A 568 -28.65 -20.99 16.27
C THR A 568 -29.57 -20.07 15.47
N TRP A 569 -29.45 -18.74 15.58
CA TRP A 569 -30.20 -17.84 14.70
C TRP A 569 -29.62 -17.83 13.29
N GLY A 570 -30.49 -17.81 12.27
CA GLY A 570 -30.10 -17.91 10.87
C GLY A 570 -29.71 -19.35 10.49
N SER A 571 -28.57 -19.82 11.01
CA SER A 571 -28.16 -21.22 10.94
C SER A 571 -27.34 -21.64 12.17
N THR A 572 -27.44 -22.93 12.51
CA THR A 572 -26.70 -23.54 13.61
C THR A 572 -25.24 -23.72 13.26
N THR A 573 -24.33 -23.05 13.97
CA THR A 573 -22.88 -23.15 13.76
C THR A 573 -22.09 -22.67 14.99
N THR A 574 -20.77 -22.85 14.97
CA THR A 574 -19.83 -22.29 15.94
C THR A 574 -19.05 -21.14 15.29
N LEU A 575 -18.85 -20.05 16.04
CA LEU A 575 -18.00 -18.91 15.68
C LEU A 575 -16.81 -18.86 16.64
N PHE A 576 -15.77 -18.11 16.30
CA PHE A 576 -14.54 -18.03 17.10
C PHE A 576 -14.24 -16.59 17.49
N ASP A 577 -14.44 -16.25 18.76
CA ASP A 577 -14.15 -14.94 19.32
C ASP A 577 -12.76 -14.93 20.00
N LEU A 578 -11.86 -14.08 19.50
CA LEU A 578 -10.59 -13.80 20.17
C LEU A 578 -10.81 -12.72 21.24
N SER A 579 -10.42 -12.99 22.49
CA SER A 579 -10.47 -12.02 23.58
C SER A 579 -9.38 -12.31 24.61
N SER A 580 -9.41 -11.61 25.74
CA SER A 580 -8.69 -12.02 26.95
C SER A 580 -9.19 -13.39 27.46
N ASP A 581 -8.69 -13.83 28.62
CA ASP A 581 -9.20 -14.98 29.39
C ASP A 581 -10.73 -14.95 29.62
N SER A 582 -11.37 -13.79 29.53
CA SER A 582 -12.82 -13.67 29.52
C SER A 582 -13.34 -12.63 28.53
N VAL A 583 -14.34 -13.01 27.72
CA VAL A 583 -15.17 -12.07 26.92
C VAL A 583 -16.02 -11.12 27.79
N ARG A 584 -16.03 -11.29 29.12
CA ARG A 584 -16.73 -10.43 30.08
C ARG A 584 -15.79 -9.51 30.86
N ARG A 585 -14.50 -9.51 30.54
CA ARG A 585 -13.49 -8.69 31.21
C ARG A 585 -13.88 -7.21 31.14
N SER A 586 -13.80 -6.53 32.28
CA SER A 586 -13.97 -5.08 32.36
C SER A 586 -12.65 -4.37 32.07
N TYR A 587 -12.74 -3.17 31.51
CA TYR A 587 -11.59 -2.31 31.19
C TYR A 587 -11.83 -0.92 31.76
N SER A 588 -10.78 -0.31 32.28
CA SER A 588 -10.83 1.02 32.87
C SER A 588 -10.60 2.09 31.80
N SER A 589 -11.10 3.29 32.03
CA SER A 589 -10.72 4.46 31.24
C SER A 589 -9.19 4.60 31.22
N GLY A 590 -8.63 4.81 30.03
CA GLY A 590 -7.19 4.87 29.78
C GLY A 590 -6.55 3.54 29.37
N ASP A 591 -7.24 2.40 29.51
CA ASP A 591 -6.73 1.12 29.01
C ASP A 591 -6.58 1.16 27.48
N VAL A 592 -5.53 0.51 26.97
CA VAL A 592 -5.29 0.31 25.55
C VAL A 592 -5.01 -1.17 25.30
N VAL A 593 -5.86 -1.80 24.48
CA VAL A 593 -5.62 -3.15 23.96
C VAL A 593 -5.18 -3.05 22.51
N GLU A 594 -4.04 -3.63 22.17
CA GLU A 594 -3.53 -3.71 20.79
C GLU A 594 -3.14 -5.13 20.44
N GLY A 595 -3.34 -5.53 19.19
CA GLY A 595 -3.00 -6.88 18.72
C GLY A 595 -3.05 -7.01 17.21
N GLU A 596 -2.54 -8.12 16.71
CA GLU A 596 -2.63 -8.49 15.30
C GLU A 596 -2.84 -10.00 15.14
N ILE A 597 -3.49 -10.37 14.04
CA ILE A 597 -3.67 -11.75 13.60
C ILE A 597 -3.35 -11.87 12.11
N SER A 598 -2.96 -13.06 11.69
CA SER A 598 -2.93 -13.44 10.27
C SER A 598 -4.16 -14.29 9.93
N PHE A 599 -4.81 -13.99 8.81
CA PHE A 599 -5.91 -14.75 8.23
C PHE A 599 -5.48 -15.26 6.86
N ILE A 600 -5.55 -16.57 6.65
CA ILE A 600 -5.04 -17.24 5.44
C ILE A 600 -6.06 -18.19 4.81
N LEU A 601 -5.92 -18.40 3.50
CA LEU A 601 -6.79 -19.25 2.69
C LEU A 601 -6.01 -20.21 1.76
N PRO A 602 -5.20 -21.14 2.28
CA PRO A 602 -4.49 -22.11 1.45
C PRO A 602 -5.47 -23.06 0.73
N ALA A 603 -5.17 -23.38 -0.52
CA ALA A 603 -5.91 -24.39 -1.29
C ALA A 603 -5.86 -25.77 -0.60
N LYS A 604 -6.95 -26.54 -0.70
CA LYS A 604 -7.06 -27.85 -0.03
C LYS A 604 -6.26 -28.95 -0.70
N SER A 605 -6.02 -28.86 -2.01
CA SER A 605 -5.34 -29.90 -2.76
C SER A 605 -4.72 -29.34 -4.05
N PRO A 606 -3.77 -30.06 -4.67
CA PRO A 606 -3.22 -29.69 -5.97
C PRO A 606 -4.26 -29.67 -7.08
N SER A 607 -5.30 -30.51 -7.00
CA SER A 607 -6.32 -30.63 -8.05
C SER A 607 -7.20 -29.39 -8.19
N VAL A 608 -7.29 -28.57 -7.15
CA VAL A 608 -8.05 -27.32 -7.16
C VAL A 608 -7.16 -26.09 -7.24
N TYR A 609 -5.83 -26.23 -7.20
CA TYR A 609 -4.88 -25.14 -7.18
C TYR A 609 -4.30 -24.89 -8.57
N TRP A 610 -4.45 -23.67 -9.09
CA TRP A 610 -3.91 -23.26 -10.39
C TRP A 610 -2.78 -22.22 -10.30
N GLY A 611 -2.42 -21.79 -9.09
CA GLY A 611 -1.29 -20.88 -8.87
C GLY A 611 0.03 -21.50 -9.32
N SER A 612 1.04 -20.67 -9.57
CA SER A 612 2.33 -21.12 -10.12
C SER A 612 3.41 -21.33 -9.07
N ASP A 613 3.06 -21.29 -7.78
CA ASP A 613 4.00 -21.64 -6.72
C ASP A 613 4.16 -23.18 -6.62
N SER A 614 5.27 -23.69 -7.16
CA SER A 614 5.58 -25.11 -7.19
C SER A 614 5.95 -25.68 -5.81
N GLU A 615 6.49 -24.85 -4.92
CA GLU A 615 6.82 -25.25 -3.56
C GLU A 615 5.52 -25.57 -2.80
N PHE A 616 4.55 -24.65 -2.85
CA PHE A 616 3.24 -24.84 -2.24
C PHE A 616 2.48 -26.03 -2.85
N SER A 617 2.46 -26.17 -4.19
CA SER A 617 1.78 -27.30 -4.84
C SER A 617 2.36 -28.65 -4.41
N ASN A 618 3.68 -28.73 -4.24
CA ASN A 618 4.36 -29.95 -3.80
C ASN A 618 4.03 -30.27 -2.33
N ARG A 619 3.97 -29.27 -1.45
CA ARG A 619 3.56 -29.48 -0.06
C ARG A 619 2.13 -29.99 0.07
N ILE A 620 1.16 -29.33 -0.57
CA ILE A 620 -0.25 -29.74 -0.48
C ILE A 620 -0.54 -31.07 -1.19
N THR A 621 0.34 -31.55 -2.08
CA THR A 621 0.26 -32.92 -2.64
C THR A 621 0.46 -33.99 -1.57
N ASN A 622 1.36 -33.72 -0.61
CA ASN A 622 1.71 -34.65 0.46
C ASN A 622 0.91 -34.42 1.75
N SER A 623 0.07 -33.38 1.78
CA SER A 623 -0.77 -33.07 2.92
C SER A 623 -1.90 -34.10 3.04
N THR A 624 -2.09 -34.62 4.25
CA THR A 624 -3.16 -35.58 4.58
C THR A 624 -4.22 -34.99 5.51
N GLN A 625 -3.94 -33.83 6.11
CA GLN A 625 -4.82 -33.20 7.10
C GLN A 625 -5.12 -31.73 6.73
N PRO A 626 -6.35 -31.24 6.97
CA PRO A 626 -6.77 -29.88 6.58
C PRO A 626 -6.08 -28.74 7.35
N TRP A 627 -5.32 -29.05 8.41
CA TRP A 627 -4.61 -28.07 9.22
C TRP A 627 -3.11 -27.93 8.87
N GLU A 628 -2.53 -28.85 8.10
CA GLU A 628 -1.08 -28.85 7.82
C GLU A 628 -0.64 -27.59 7.09
N SER A 629 -1.37 -27.10 6.09
CA SER A 629 -1.02 -25.84 5.41
C SER A 629 -1.12 -24.60 6.31
N VAL A 630 -1.93 -24.65 7.37
CA VAL A 630 -2.01 -23.58 8.37
C VAL A 630 -0.83 -23.66 9.34
N LEU A 631 -0.43 -24.87 9.73
CA LEU A 631 0.80 -25.10 10.48
C LEU A 631 2.03 -24.65 9.69
N ASP A 632 2.09 -24.91 8.38
CA ASP A 632 3.22 -24.51 7.54
C ASP A 632 3.41 -22.99 7.54
N GLU A 633 2.34 -22.21 7.41
CA GLU A 633 2.43 -20.74 7.52
C GLU A 633 2.89 -20.31 8.92
N PHE A 634 2.43 -21.00 9.95
CA PHE A 634 2.87 -20.75 11.31
C PHE A 634 4.39 -21.00 11.47
N GLN A 635 4.88 -22.15 11.03
CA GLN A 635 6.28 -22.56 11.23
C GLN A 635 7.25 -21.83 10.31
N TYR A 636 6.94 -21.71 9.02
CA TYR A 636 7.91 -21.25 8.02
C TYR A 636 7.86 -19.75 7.75
N ASN A 637 6.80 -19.05 8.19
CA ASN A 637 6.67 -17.61 8.03
C ASN A 637 6.47 -16.88 9.37
N HIS A 638 5.52 -17.29 10.21
CA HIS A 638 5.29 -16.61 11.49
C HIS A 638 6.44 -16.81 12.48
N GLU A 639 7.00 -18.01 12.57
CA GLU A 639 8.20 -18.34 13.37
C GLU A 639 9.51 -18.24 12.57
N ILE A 640 9.52 -17.47 11.48
CA ILE A 640 10.69 -17.36 10.60
C ILE A 640 11.95 -16.92 11.35
N ASP A 641 13.04 -17.64 11.09
CA ASP A 641 14.35 -17.36 11.68
C ASP A 641 15.22 -16.54 10.72
N VAL A 642 15.60 -15.34 11.17
CA VAL A 642 16.29 -14.35 10.36
C VAL A 642 17.48 -13.79 11.12
N THR A 643 18.64 -13.83 10.47
CA THR A 643 19.88 -13.22 10.96
C THR A 643 20.13 -11.91 10.23
N MET A 644 20.19 -10.79 10.97
CA MET A 644 20.51 -9.48 10.42
C MET A 644 22.04 -9.29 10.33
N HIS A 645 22.52 -8.84 9.18
CA HIS A 645 23.91 -8.39 8.95
C HIS A 645 23.99 -6.87 8.85
N GLN A 646 22.92 -6.21 8.38
CA GLN A 646 22.79 -4.76 8.30
C GLN A 646 21.31 -4.34 8.46
N GLY A 647 21.09 -3.22 9.15
CA GLY A 647 19.76 -2.77 9.59
C GLY A 647 19.34 -3.44 10.91
N ALA A 648 18.20 -3.03 11.46
CA ALA A 648 17.66 -3.60 12.70
C ALA A 648 16.26 -4.16 12.48
N MET A 649 16.03 -5.39 12.93
CA MET A 649 14.71 -6.03 12.83
C MET A 649 13.73 -5.39 13.83
N ILE A 650 12.60 -4.91 13.33
CA ILE A 650 11.47 -4.41 14.12
C ILE A 650 10.45 -5.52 14.35
N LYS A 651 10.22 -6.34 13.32
CA LYS A 651 9.21 -7.41 13.32
C LYS A 651 9.63 -8.54 12.39
N ASN A 652 9.35 -9.79 12.79
CA ASN A 652 9.74 -10.98 12.02
C ASN A 652 8.79 -11.30 10.86
N TYR A 653 7.47 -11.12 11.02
CA TYR A 653 6.51 -11.44 9.94
C TYR A 653 5.22 -10.59 9.95
N PRO A 654 4.91 -9.82 8.89
CA PRO A 654 5.81 -9.41 7.80
C PRO A 654 7.13 -8.86 8.33
N LEU A 655 8.22 -9.01 7.56
CA LEU A 655 9.50 -8.46 7.99
C LEU A 655 9.41 -6.94 7.96
N GLU A 656 9.70 -6.30 9.08
CA GLU A 656 9.88 -4.85 9.16
C GLU A 656 11.30 -4.58 9.63
N ILE A 657 12.07 -3.86 8.80
CA ILE A 657 13.49 -3.59 9.02
C ILE A 657 13.68 -2.08 9.09
N ASP A 658 14.34 -1.63 10.16
CA ASP A 658 14.83 -0.27 10.29
C ASP A 658 16.18 -0.11 9.58
N CYS A 659 16.26 0.79 8.61
CA CYS A 659 17.49 1.04 7.86
C CYS A 659 18.38 2.03 8.60
N THR A 660 19.56 1.56 9.04
CA THR A 660 20.51 2.35 9.84
C THR A 660 21.68 2.91 9.04
N ALA A 661 21.82 2.49 7.78
CA ALA A 661 22.86 2.95 6.85
C ALA A 661 22.22 3.44 5.55
N THR A 662 22.98 4.17 4.74
CA THR A 662 22.52 4.77 3.48
C THR A 662 22.90 3.94 2.24
N LEU A 663 23.96 3.14 2.32
CA LEU A 663 24.47 2.34 1.21
C LEU A 663 23.80 0.97 1.15
N THR A 664 24.20 0.07 2.06
CA THR A 664 23.50 -1.19 2.30
C THR A 664 22.41 -0.90 3.32
N LEU A 665 21.19 -0.68 2.85
CA LEU A 665 20.06 -0.30 3.69
C LEU A 665 19.63 -1.47 4.60
N ALA A 666 19.69 -2.69 4.06
CA ALA A 666 19.43 -3.93 4.77
C ALA A 666 20.25 -5.07 4.19
N ASP A 667 20.70 -5.99 5.03
CA ASP A 667 21.33 -7.26 4.64
C ASP A 667 20.96 -8.30 5.69
N PHE A 668 20.35 -9.39 5.26
CA PHE A 668 19.83 -10.42 6.16
C PHE A 668 19.81 -11.79 5.51
N THR A 669 20.03 -12.82 6.33
CA THR A 669 19.87 -14.23 5.97
C THR A 669 18.59 -14.76 6.58
N ILE A 670 17.78 -15.44 5.77
CA ILE A 670 16.71 -16.29 6.24
C ILE A 670 17.28 -17.69 6.38
N ASN A 671 17.37 -18.18 7.61
CA ASN A 671 18.07 -19.43 7.91
C ASN A 671 17.29 -20.65 7.42
N SER A 672 15.96 -20.59 7.51
CA SER A 672 15.03 -21.56 6.93
C SER A 672 13.64 -20.94 6.75
N GLY A 673 12.80 -21.55 5.92
CA GLY A 673 11.44 -21.06 5.65
C GLY A 673 11.35 -19.95 4.60
N GLY A 674 10.37 -19.06 4.77
CA GLY A 674 9.97 -18.05 3.78
C GLY A 674 9.13 -18.64 2.65
N ILE A 675 7.97 -19.23 2.99
CA ILE A 675 7.06 -19.83 1.98
C ILE A 675 6.31 -18.76 1.21
N GLY A 676 6.07 -19.01 -0.08
CA GLY A 676 5.44 -18.07 -1.00
C GLY A 676 6.33 -16.84 -1.27
N HIS A 677 5.71 -15.66 -1.30
CA HIS A 677 6.44 -14.39 -1.34
C HIS A 677 6.43 -13.76 0.05
N LEU A 678 7.62 -13.44 0.54
CA LEU A 678 7.83 -12.83 1.84
C LEU A 678 7.71 -11.31 1.73
N PRO A 679 6.73 -10.68 2.40
CA PRO A 679 6.65 -9.23 2.47
C PRO A 679 7.78 -8.66 3.34
N VAL A 680 8.59 -7.76 2.76
CA VAL A 680 9.67 -7.05 3.44
C VAL A 680 9.43 -5.55 3.35
N LEU A 681 9.31 -4.90 4.51
CA LEU A 681 9.14 -3.46 4.65
C LEU A 681 10.43 -2.84 5.21
N LEU A 682 11.04 -1.95 4.43
CA LEU A 682 12.13 -1.09 4.86
C LEU A 682 11.60 0.23 5.39
N LYS A 683 12.10 0.67 6.55
CA LYS A 683 11.75 1.96 7.16
C LYS A 683 12.94 2.91 7.20
N ASN A 684 12.64 4.20 7.39
CA ASN A 684 13.64 5.27 7.57
C ASN A 684 14.58 5.47 6.37
N VAL A 685 14.14 5.14 5.16
CA VAL A 685 14.93 5.36 3.94
C VAL A 685 14.79 6.81 3.46
N PRO A 686 15.86 7.50 3.03
CA PRO A 686 15.74 8.82 2.45
C PRO A 686 14.78 8.83 1.24
N PRO A 687 13.96 9.89 1.06
CA PRO A 687 13.14 10.04 -0.13
C PRO A 687 13.94 9.97 -1.41
N THR A 688 13.31 9.53 -2.50
CA THR A 688 13.90 9.40 -3.84
C THR A 688 15.05 8.39 -3.97
N THR A 689 15.48 7.71 -2.92
CA THR A 689 16.56 6.71 -3.01
C THR A 689 16.25 5.66 -4.07
N LYS A 690 17.16 5.46 -5.04
CA LYS A 690 17.08 4.32 -5.97
C LYS A 690 17.45 3.06 -5.22
N LEU A 691 16.58 2.05 -5.28
CA LEU A 691 16.84 0.78 -4.62
C LEU A 691 17.23 -0.31 -5.61
N THR A 692 18.22 -1.12 -5.25
CA THR A 692 18.55 -2.39 -5.91
C THR A 692 18.50 -3.52 -4.89
N ALA A 693 17.66 -4.53 -5.16
CA ALA A 693 17.62 -5.75 -4.36
C ALA A 693 18.55 -6.78 -4.98
N GLN A 694 19.40 -7.42 -4.16
CA GLN A 694 20.33 -8.46 -4.59
C GLN A 694 20.20 -9.69 -3.70
N ARG A 695 20.46 -10.86 -4.29
CA ARG A 695 20.58 -12.13 -3.56
C ARG A 695 21.99 -12.65 -3.61
N TYR A 696 22.39 -13.34 -2.56
CA TYR A 696 23.68 -14.02 -2.52
C TYR A 696 23.54 -15.44 -3.06
N LEU A 697 24.20 -15.74 -4.18
CA LEU A 697 24.15 -17.04 -4.85
C LEU A 697 25.55 -17.43 -5.34
N ASN A 698 25.96 -18.67 -5.08
CA ASN A 698 27.23 -19.23 -5.56
C ASN A 698 28.47 -18.36 -5.24
N GLY A 699 28.50 -17.73 -4.06
CA GLY A 699 29.63 -16.91 -3.62
C GLY A 699 29.62 -15.47 -4.14
N ALA A 700 28.55 -15.04 -4.82
CA ALA A 700 28.46 -13.69 -5.39
C ALA A 700 27.08 -13.07 -5.15
N TRP A 701 27.03 -11.73 -5.14
CA TRP A 701 25.78 -10.98 -5.17
C TRP A 701 25.30 -10.82 -6.61
N ILE A 702 24.04 -11.18 -6.85
CA ILE A 702 23.37 -10.96 -8.13
C ILE A 702 22.13 -10.12 -7.92
N ASP A 703 21.80 -9.27 -8.89
CA ASP A 703 20.53 -8.55 -8.90
C ASP A 703 19.36 -9.54 -8.87
N LEU A 704 18.26 -9.11 -8.25
CA LEU A 704 17.02 -9.88 -8.19
C LEU A 704 16.60 -10.29 -9.61
N GLU A 705 16.54 -11.60 -9.86
CA GLU A 705 16.15 -12.17 -11.15
C GLU A 705 14.65 -11.97 -11.45
N ASP A 706 14.29 -12.16 -12.72
CA ASP A 706 12.93 -12.14 -13.26
C ASP A 706 12.14 -10.82 -13.11
N VAL A 707 12.72 -9.78 -12.52
CA VAL A 707 12.18 -8.41 -12.44
C VAL A 707 12.91 -7.44 -13.39
N GLN A 708 12.30 -6.28 -13.70
CA GLN A 708 12.96 -5.24 -14.49
C GLN A 708 13.63 -4.22 -13.59
N VAL A 709 14.84 -4.53 -13.12
CA VAL A 709 15.62 -3.69 -12.19
C VAL A 709 15.70 -2.23 -12.64
N ASN A 710 15.96 -2.00 -13.94
CA ASN A 710 16.07 -0.66 -14.53
C ASN A 710 14.74 0.10 -14.67
N GLN A 711 13.60 -0.58 -14.54
CA GLN A 711 12.26 0.03 -14.58
C GLN A 711 11.64 0.20 -13.19
N HIS A 712 12.33 -0.25 -12.14
CA HIS A 712 11.88 -0.18 -10.75
C HIS A 712 10.49 -0.77 -10.53
N ASP A 713 10.20 -1.90 -11.19
CA ASP A 713 8.88 -2.53 -11.25
C ASP A 713 8.68 -3.68 -10.23
N TYR A 714 9.43 -3.70 -9.13
CA TYR A 714 9.43 -4.80 -8.16
C TYR A 714 9.34 -4.34 -6.70
N TYR A 715 9.22 -3.04 -6.46
CA TYR A 715 9.01 -2.46 -5.14
C TYR A 715 8.04 -1.28 -5.21
N GLN A 716 7.48 -0.92 -4.08
CA GLN A 716 6.63 0.26 -3.89
C GLN A 716 7.22 1.15 -2.80
N GLY A 717 6.89 2.44 -2.80
CA GLY A 717 7.38 3.40 -1.81
C GLY A 717 6.28 4.35 -1.36
N TYR A 718 6.30 4.73 -0.08
CA TYR A 718 5.33 5.64 0.55
C TYR A 718 5.98 6.49 1.63
N TYR A 719 5.55 7.75 1.75
CA TYR A 719 6.02 8.61 2.83
C TYR A 719 5.48 8.16 4.20
N ASP A 720 6.32 8.27 5.21
CA ASP A 720 5.89 8.30 6.61
C ASP A 720 5.63 9.73 7.09
N SER A 721 5.14 9.86 8.32
CA SER A 721 4.83 11.16 8.93
C SER A 721 6.06 12.02 9.22
N ALA A 722 7.28 11.45 9.18
CA ALA A 722 8.53 12.18 9.33
C ALA A 722 9.10 12.64 7.98
N GLY A 723 8.40 12.37 6.87
CA GLY A 723 8.86 12.69 5.52
C GLY A 723 9.96 11.76 5.00
N LYS A 724 10.20 10.61 5.63
CA LYS A 724 11.02 9.53 5.08
C LYS A 724 10.18 8.62 4.21
N MET A 725 10.83 7.78 3.41
CA MET A 725 10.15 6.81 2.55
C MET A 725 10.25 5.42 3.17
N ASN A 726 9.11 4.74 3.29
CA ASN A 726 9.03 3.31 3.55
C ASN A 726 8.90 2.57 2.22
N TYR A 727 9.68 1.50 2.03
CA TYR A 727 9.65 0.71 0.82
C TYR A 727 9.20 -0.72 1.09
N THR A 728 8.36 -1.28 0.22
CA THR A 728 7.88 -2.65 0.37
C THR A 728 8.23 -3.51 -0.84
N PHE A 729 8.69 -4.72 -0.55
CA PHE A 729 9.01 -5.78 -1.49
C PHE A 729 8.17 -7.03 -1.20
N SER A 730 7.87 -7.80 -2.23
CA SER A 730 7.39 -9.19 -2.11
C SER A 730 8.50 -10.11 -2.64
N LEU A 731 9.33 -10.64 -1.74
CA LEU A 731 10.52 -11.41 -2.13
C LEU A 731 10.22 -12.91 -2.19
N LYS A 732 10.48 -13.53 -3.34
CA LYS A 732 10.38 -14.99 -3.50
C LYS A 732 11.69 -15.66 -3.13
N ARG A 733 11.59 -16.75 -2.36
CA ARG A 733 12.73 -17.61 -2.08
C ARG A 733 13.28 -18.27 -3.38
N PRO A 734 14.59 -18.50 -3.51
CA PRO A 734 15.20 -19.10 -4.69
C PRO A 734 14.92 -20.60 -4.87
N SER A 735 14.82 -21.33 -3.77
CA SER A 735 14.82 -22.80 -3.74
C SER A 735 13.51 -23.38 -3.22
N THR A 736 13.15 -24.60 -3.61
CA THR A 736 12.02 -25.32 -3.00
C THR A 736 12.39 -26.02 -1.69
N ASP A 737 13.68 -26.09 -1.32
CA ASP A 737 14.13 -26.73 -0.06
C ASP A 737 13.98 -25.77 1.12
N LEU A 738 12.99 -26.00 1.99
CA LEU A 738 12.69 -25.12 3.13
C LEU A 738 13.83 -25.01 4.15
N SER A 739 14.77 -25.96 4.16
CA SER A 739 15.95 -25.94 5.02
C SER A 739 17.11 -25.13 4.47
N GLU A 740 17.09 -24.81 3.18
CA GLU A 740 18.15 -24.02 2.55
C GLU A 740 18.05 -22.54 2.95
N SER A 741 19.13 -22.03 3.56
CA SER A 741 19.24 -20.62 3.91
C SER A 741 19.41 -19.76 2.66
N TRP A 742 18.82 -18.57 2.65
CA TRP A 742 18.97 -17.62 1.54
C TRP A 742 19.18 -16.21 2.08
N ARG A 743 20.09 -15.46 1.45
CA ARG A 743 20.53 -14.14 1.92
C ARG A 743 20.19 -13.07 0.88
N ILE A 744 19.65 -11.96 1.37
CA ILE A 744 19.24 -10.81 0.57
C ILE A 744 19.91 -9.56 1.12
N ARG A 745 20.32 -8.65 0.23
CA ARG A 745 20.63 -7.26 0.59
C ARG A 745 19.87 -6.27 -0.27
N ILE A 746 19.56 -5.12 0.30
CA ILE A 746 18.94 -4.00 -0.39
C ILE A 746 19.91 -2.82 -0.34
N LEU A 747 20.29 -2.34 -1.52
CA LEU A 747 21.22 -1.23 -1.71
C LEU A 747 20.45 0.05 -2.05
N GLY A 748 20.92 1.19 -1.55
CA GLY A 748 20.43 2.53 -1.86
C GLY A 748 21.08 3.13 -3.12
N ASP A 749 21.13 4.46 -3.20
CA ASP A 749 21.80 5.18 -4.29
C ASP A 749 23.30 4.90 -4.25
N LEU A 750 23.77 3.98 -5.10
CA LEU A 750 25.19 3.69 -5.22
C LEU A 750 25.80 4.61 -6.29
N SER A 751 26.82 5.37 -5.92
CA SER A 751 27.72 5.97 -6.91
C SER A 751 28.47 4.87 -7.68
N PRO A 752 28.96 5.15 -8.91
CA PRO A 752 29.85 4.24 -9.60
C PRO A 752 31.06 3.80 -8.76
N TYR A 753 31.56 4.69 -7.88
CA TYR A 753 32.63 4.39 -6.92
C TYR A 753 32.22 3.41 -5.82
N GLU A 754 31.00 3.51 -5.29
CA GLU A 754 30.53 2.60 -4.24
C GLU A 754 30.17 1.22 -4.80
N LEU A 755 29.56 1.15 -5.98
CA LEU A 755 29.36 -0.10 -6.75
C LEU A 755 30.69 -0.82 -6.99
N TRP A 756 31.69 -0.02 -7.38
CA TRP A 756 33.04 -0.46 -7.62
C TRP A 756 33.71 -1.02 -6.34
N LYS A 757 33.63 -0.28 -5.23
CA LYS A 757 34.15 -0.71 -3.91
C LYS A 757 33.50 -2.01 -3.44
N GLU A 758 32.17 -2.12 -3.52
CA GLU A 758 31.39 -3.29 -3.09
C GLU A 758 31.66 -4.55 -3.94
N SER A 759 31.83 -4.40 -5.26
CA SER A 759 32.16 -5.52 -6.15
C SER A 759 33.59 -6.01 -5.96
N SER A 760 34.52 -5.13 -5.59
CA SER A 760 35.92 -5.48 -5.31
C SER A 760 36.15 -6.20 -3.97
N GLN A 761 35.19 -6.13 -3.02
CA GLN A 761 35.28 -6.85 -1.75
C GLN A 761 34.58 -8.22 -1.74
N ASN A 762 33.77 -8.53 -2.76
CA ASN A 762 32.95 -9.75 -2.83
C ASN A 762 33.42 -10.76 -3.89
N SER A 763 34.47 -10.48 -4.66
CA SER A 763 35.19 -11.56 -5.34
C SER A 763 35.89 -12.38 -4.28
N THR A 764 35.55 -13.67 -4.19
CA THR A 764 36.34 -14.66 -3.45
C THR A 764 37.83 -14.36 -3.63
N PRO A 765 38.64 -14.32 -2.55
CA PRO A 765 40.08 -14.15 -2.71
C PRO A 765 40.53 -15.32 -3.58
N GLN A 766 40.91 -15.03 -4.83
CA GLN A 766 41.57 -16.01 -5.66
C GLN A 766 42.98 -16.16 -5.08
N ALA A 767 43.11 -16.88 -3.96
CA ALA A 767 44.37 -17.23 -3.30
C ALA A 767 45.45 -16.12 -3.36
N ALA A 768 45.04 -14.85 -3.14
CA ALA A 768 45.92 -13.69 -3.24
C ALA A 768 46.48 -13.39 -1.84
N ASP A 769 47.30 -14.32 -1.40
CA ASP A 769 48.36 -14.14 -0.41
C ASP A 769 49.40 -15.19 -0.80
N GLN A 770 49.97 -14.98 -1.99
CA GLN A 770 50.86 -15.96 -2.61
C GLN A 770 52.19 -16.06 -1.85
N ASP A 771 52.51 -15.08 -0.99
CA ASP A 771 53.73 -15.04 -0.16
C ASP A 771 53.49 -15.22 1.35
N GLN A 772 52.24 -15.30 1.82
CA GLN A 772 51.80 -15.64 3.18
C GLN A 772 52.18 -14.61 4.26
N ASP A 773 52.11 -13.31 3.93
CA ASP A 773 52.48 -12.22 4.83
C ASP A 773 51.33 -11.69 5.72
N GLY A 774 50.10 -12.13 5.45
CA GLY A 774 48.90 -11.76 6.20
C GLY A 774 48.19 -10.48 5.72
N ILE A 775 48.55 -9.93 4.55
CA ILE A 775 47.87 -8.80 3.91
C ILE A 775 47.04 -9.30 2.71
N HIS A 776 45.71 -9.12 2.77
CA HIS A 776 44.78 -9.58 1.73
C HIS A 776 44.14 -8.41 0.98
N LEU A 777 44.85 -7.79 0.03
CA LEU A 777 44.27 -6.81 -0.89
C LEU A 777 44.88 -6.93 -2.30
N TYR A 778 44.10 -6.59 -3.34
CA TYR A 778 44.45 -6.62 -4.78
C TYR A 778 45.60 -5.68 -5.22
N LEU A 779 46.44 -5.23 -4.28
CA LEU A 779 47.51 -4.24 -4.47
C LEU A 779 48.79 -4.76 -3.80
N GLU A 780 49.36 -5.81 -4.37
CA GLU A 780 50.70 -6.26 -4.02
C GLU A 780 51.66 -5.89 -5.15
N TYR A 781 52.51 -4.89 -4.91
CA TYR A 781 53.82 -4.81 -5.55
C TYR A 781 54.82 -4.33 -4.53
N ILE A 782 55.83 -5.16 -4.23
CA ILE A 782 56.97 -4.78 -3.41
C ILE A 782 57.97 -4.01 -4.28
N LEU A 783 58.13 -2.73 -3.96
CA LEU A 783 59.30 -1.94 -4.32
C LEU A 783 60.05 -1.64 -3.01
N ASN A 784 60.89 -2.61 -2.62
CA ASN A 784 61.94 -2.56 -1.58
C ASN A 784 61.56 -2.80 -0.09
N GLY A 785 60.70 -3.79 0.23
CA GLY A 785 60.36 -4.20 1.61
C GLY A 785 60.63 -5.69 1.93
N ASN A 786 60.68 -6.04 3.22
CA ASN A 786 60.81 -7.43 3.71
C ASN A 786 59.40 -8.05 3.89
N PRO A 787 59.04 -9.11 3.14
CA PRO A 787 57.69 -9.72 3.16
C PRO A 787 57.33 -10.42 4.49
N GLY A 788 58.20 -10.42 5.50
CA GLY A 788 57.84 -10.87 6.85
C GLY A 788 57.35 -9.77 7.79
N VAL A 789 57.19 -8.51 7.33
CA VAL A 789 56.94 -7.34 8.19
C VAL A 789 56.02 -6.31 7.52
N SER A 790 55.00 -5.84 8.24
CA SER A 790 54.07 -4.78 7.81
C SER A 790 54.71 -3.39 7.89
N ASP A 791 54.88 -2.69 6.74
CA ASP A 791 55.40 -1.31 6.66
C ASP A 791 54.55 -0.44 5.70
N HIS A 792 54.01 0.67 6.19
CA HIS A 792 53.17 1.61 5.42
C HIS A 792 53.97 2.61 4.56
N GLY A 793 55.30 2.66 4.66
CA GLY A 793 56.17 3.59 3.92
C GLY A 793 56.33 3.30 2.42
N ILE A 794 55.74 2.23 1.91
CA ILE A 794 55.89 1.72 0.53
C ILE A 794 54.70 2.05 -0.39
N LEU A 795 53.69 2.79 0.10
CA LEU A 795 52.51 3.14 -0.68
C LEU A 795 52.75 4.37 -1.58
N PRO A 796 52.08 4.47 -2.75
CA PRO A 796 52.05 5.69 -3.54
C PRO A 796 51.52 6.88 -2.73
N ASP A 797 52.07 8.06 -2.97
CA ASP A 797 51.71 9.31 -2.28
C ASP A 797 51.15 10.34 -3.26
N LEU A 798 50.13 11.10 -2.83
CA LEU A 798 49.49 12.17 -3.58
C LEU A 798 49.67 13.52 -2.87
N SER A 799 50.32 14.46 -3.56
CA SER A 799 50.27 15.85 -3.14
C SER A 799 49.04 16.54 -3.74
N SER A 800 47.98 16.69 -2.96
CA SER A 800 46.74 17.36 -3.38
C SER A 800 46.90 18.86 -3.66
N ALA A 801 47.93 19.51 -3.08
CA ALA A 801 48.23 20.92 -3.33
C ALA A 801 48.83 21.16 -4.72
N THR A 802 49.53 20.16 -5.27
CA THR A 802 50.22 20.28 -6.56
C THR A 802 49.74 19.26 -7.60
N ASN A 803 48.79 18.37 -7.28
CA ASN A 803 48.33 17.27 -8.14
C ASN A 803 49.47 16.40 -8.70
N VAL A 804 50.42 16.05 -7.82
CA VAL A 804 51.54 15.17 -8.15
C VAL A 804 51.34 13.81 -7.49
N TYR A 805 51.35 12.76 -8.30
CA TYR A 805 51.32 11.37 -7.85
C TYR A 805 52.73 10.82 -7.85
N SER A 806 53.19 10.22 -6.74
CA SER A 806 54.54 9.67 -6.65
C SER A 806 54.56 8.24 -6.14
N PHE A 807 55.46 7.44 -6.69
CA PHE A 807 55.77 6.09 -6.19
C PHE A 807 57.25 5.77 -6.46
N TYR A 808 57.76 4.73 -5.80
CA TYR A 808 59.15 4.30 -5.95
C TYR A 808 59.20 3.01 -6.76
N ARG A 809 60.20 2.86 -7.62
CA ARG A 809 60.47 1.63 -8.37
C ARG A 809 61.96 1.27 -8.41
N ARG A 810 62.30 0.06 -8.84
CA ARG A 810 63.69 -0.29 -9.17
C ARG A 810 64.00 0.08 -10.61
N SER A 811 65.16 0.69 -10.87
CA SER A 811 65.57 1.04 -12.24
C SER A 811 65.59 -0.20 -13.15
N GLU A 812 65.97 -1.36 -12.62
CA GLU A 812 66.01 -2.65 -13.32
C GLU A 812 64.62 -3.19 -13.70
N SER A 813 63.53 -2.77 -13.04
CA SER A 813 62.19 -3.30 -13.38
C SER A 813 61.66 -2.78 -14.70
N THR A 814 62.31 -1.75 -15.27
CA THR A 814 61.95 -1.16 -16.57
C THR A 814 62.45 -1.98 -17.76
N THR A 815 63.42 -2.88 -17.57
CA THR A 815 63.91 -3.75 -18.65
C THR A 815 62.99 -4.94 -18.88
N ASP A 816 62.44 -5.50 -17.80
CA ASP A 816 61.63 -6.71 -17.84
C ASP A 816 60.13 -6.41 -17.98
N PHE A 817 59.70 -5.19 -17.66
CA PHE A 817 58.29 -4.79 -17.69
C PHE A 817 58.09 -3.37 -18.25
N SER A 818 57.14 -3.24 -19.17
CA SER A 818 56.53 -1.97 -19.53
C SER A 818 55.63 -1.50 -18.39
N GLN A 819 55.88 -0.29 -17.89
CA GLN A 819 55.06 0.34 -16.85
C GLN A 819 54.43 1.62 -17.44
N ILE A 820 53.11 1.72 -17.35
CA ILE A 820 52.30 2.80 -17.92
C ILE A 820 51.42 3.36 -16.81
N PHE A 821 51.50 4.65 -16.57
CA PHE A 821 50.57 5.36 -15.70
C PHE A 821 49.28 5.62 -16.49
N GLN A 822 48.16 5.07 -16.05
CA GLN A 822 46.87 5.32 -16.71
C GLN A 822 46.05 6.30 -15.88
N TYR A 823 45.30 7.16 -16.56
CA TYR A 823 44.37 8.07 -15.90
C TYR A 823 43.03 8.17 -16.61
N SER A 824 41.99 8.53 -15.86
CA SER A 824 40.62 8.66 -16.37
C SER A 824 39.86 9.74 -15.59
N SER A 825 38.89 10.38 -16.24
CA SER A 825 37.94 11.28 -15.61
C SER A 825 36.59 10.61 -15.29
N ASP A 826 36.33 9.40 -15.81
CA ASP A 826 35.03 8.73 -15.79
C ASP A 826 35.07 7.24 -15.41
N LEU A 827 36.26 6.68 -15.13
CA LEU A 827 36.54 5.25 -14.88
C LEU A 827 36.27 4.31 -16.05
N VAL A 828 35.80 4.82 -17.20
CA VAL A 828 35.45 4.03 -18.39
C VAL A 828 36.50 4.22 -19.49
N THR A 829 36.84 5.47 -19.79
CA THR A 829 37.83 5.84 -20.80
C THR A 829 39.16 6.10 -20.12
N TRP A 830 40.16 5.26 -20.42
CA TRP A 830 41.49 5.35 -19.82
C TRP A 830 42.50 5.88 -20.84
N SER A 831 43.30 6.86 -20.41
CA SER A 831 44.42 7.41 -21.16
C SER A 831 45.73 6.84 -20.60
N ASP A 832 46.61 6.40 -21.50
CA ASP A 832 47.90 5.81 -21.16
C ASP A 832 48.99 6.88 -21.19
N LEU A 833 49.77 6.97 -20.11
CA LEU A 833 50.94 7.84 -19.97
C LEU A 833 52.17 6.96 -19.77
N ASN A 834 53.07 6.94 -20.74
CA ASN A 834 54.30 6.15 -20.63
C ASN A 834 55.22 6.76 -19.57
N ILE A 835 55.67 5.95 -18.62
CA ILE A 835 56.56 6.37 -17.52
C ILE A 835 57.87 5.56 -17.50
N THR A 836 58.12 4.77 -18.54
CA THR A 836 59.25 3.84 -18.64
C THR A 836 60.22 4.30 -19.72
N ASP A 837 59.75 4.40 -20.96
CA ASP A 837 60.58 4.77 -22.11
C ASP A 837 60.22 6.17 -22.62
N ASN A 838 61.17 7.12 -22.56
CA ASN A 838 60.97 8.52 -22.94
C ASN A 838 59.73 9.15 -22.26
N PRO A 839 59.72 9.28 -20.92
CA PRO A 839 58.60 9.86 -20.20
C PRO A 839 58.27 11.28 -20.71
N PRO A 840 56.98 11.65 -20.81
CA PRO A 840 56.55 12.99 -21.19
C PRO A 840 56.90 14.01 -20.11
N ALA A 841 56.85 15.30 -20.45
CA ALA A 841 57.33 16.40 -19.60
C ALA A 841 56.63 16.49 -18.23
N ASN A 842 55.45 15.91 -18.09
CA ASN A 842 54.70 15.86 -16.83
C ASN A 842 55.05 14.63 -15.97
N VAL A 843 56.05 13.84 -16.35
CA VAL A 843 56.57 12.71 -15.58
C VAL A 843 58.03 12.97 -15.24
N THR A 844 58.36 12.93 -13.96
CA THR A 844 59.73 13.10 -13.44
C THR A 844 60.18 11.79 -12.81
N ILE A 845 61.34 11.29 -13.23
CA ILE A 845 61.98 10.10 -12.63
C ILE A 845 63.26 10.58 -11.95
N THR A 846 63.37 10.37 -10.65
CA THR A 846 64.53 10.75 -9.84
C THR A 846 65.23 9.51 -9.36
N ASP A 847 66.47 9.26 -9.80
CA ASP A 847 67.31 8.20 -9.25
C ASP A 847 67.75 8.58 -7.82
N LEU A 848 67.44 7.72 -6.86
CA LEU A 848 67.76 7.89 -5.44
C LEU A 848 68.99 7.08 -5.01
N GLY A 849 69.64 6.39 -5.95
CA GLY A 849 70.77 5.50 -5.70
C GLY A 849 70.35 4.06 -5.38
N ASN A 850 71.32 3.14 -5.44
CA ASN A 850 71.12 1.69 -5.21
C ASN A 850 70.04 1.06 -6.10
N GLY A 851 69.85 1.59 -7.31
CA GLY A 851 68.87 1.09 -8.27
C GLY A 851 67.42 1.40 -7.91
N ILE A 852 67.15 2.44 -7.11
CA ILE A 852 65.80 2.91 -6.76
C ILE A 852 65.52 4.24 -7.44
N GLU A 853 64.39 4.34 -8.11
CA GLU A 853 63.88 5.55 -8.76
C GLU A 853 62.58 5.99 -8.09
N LYS A 854 62.42 7.29 -7.84
CA LYS A 854 61.12 7.88 -7.55
C LYS A 854 60.50 8.38 -8.84
N VAL A 855 59.33 7.87 -9.18
CA VAL A 855 58.52 8.33 -10.32
C VAL A 855 57.45 9.27 -9.78
N SER A 856 57.37 10.47 -10.35
CA SER A 856 56.39 11.49 -10.02
C SER A 856 55.65 11.93 -11.28
N VAL A 857 54.32 11.88 -11.26
CA VAL A 857 53.44 12.27 -12.37
C VAL A 857 52.62 13.49 -11.97
N GLN A 858 52.87 14.59 -12.67
CA GLN A 858 52.11 15.83 -12.57
C GLN A 858 50.86 15.72 -13.47
N MET A 859 49.70 15.90 -12.86
CA MET A 859 48.44 15.97 -13.59
C MET A 859 47.96 17.43 -13.65
N ASP A 860 47.30 17.80 -14.75
CA ASP A 860 46.61 19.08 -14.84
C ASP A 860 45.51 19.15 -13.75
N ASN A 861 45.21 20.36 -13.27
CA ASN A 861 44.21 20.62 -12.22
C ASN A 861 42.77 20.31 -12.70
N HIS A 862 42.47 19.03 -12.92
CA HIS A 862 41.14 18.52 -13.10
C HIS A 862 40.53 18.21 -11.74
N THR A 863 39.27 18.57 -11.54
CA THR A 863 38.57 18.42 -10.25
C THR A 863 38.26 16.96 -9.89
N LYS A 864 38.42 16.01 -10.82
CA LYS A 864 38.22 14.56 -10.63
C LYS A 864 39.11 13.76 -11.60
N VAL A 865 40.19 13.14 -11.09
CA VAL A 865 41.08 12.27 -11.86
C VAL A 865 41.31 10.98 -11.09
N PHE A 866 41.10 9.86 -11.76
CA PHE A 866 41.42 8.51 -11.28
C PHE A 866 42.72 8.06 -11.94
N VAL A 867 43.61 7.40 -11.18
CA VAL A 867 44.90 6.95 -11.68
C VAL A 867 45.19 5.50 -11.30
N ARG A 868 45.96 4.80 -12.14
CA ARG A 868 46.48 3.46 -11.83
C ARG A 868 47.77 3.18 -12.58
N LEU A 869 48.51 2.17 -12.16
CA LEU A 869 49.71 1.70 -12.86
C LEU A 869 49.42 0.39 -13.60
N LYS A 870 49.58 0.39 -14.91
CA LYS A 870 49.52 -0.80 -15.77
C LYS A 870 50.94 -1.33 -15.98
N VAL A 871 51.18 -2.57 -15.59
CA VAL A 871 52.48 -3.24 -15.73
C VAL A 871 52.32 -4.44 -16.67
N THR A 872 53.19 -4.57 -17.66
CA THR A 872 53.14 -5.66 -18.65
C THR A 872 54.55 -6.16 -18.93
N LYS A 873 54.78 -7.48 -18.91
CA LYS A 873 56.11 -8.05 -19.16
C LYS A 873 56.55 -7.79 -20.60
N THR A 874 57.78 -7.32 -20.80
CA THR A 874 58.31 -6.95 -22.11
C THR A 874 58.53 -8.21 -22.96
N GLY A 875 57.84 -8.32 -24.10
CA GLY A 875 57.94 -9.46 -25.04
C GLY A 875 56.82 -10.50 -24.95
N ASP A 876 55.83 -10.31 -24.09
CA ASP A 876 54.67 -11.21 -23.93
C ASP A 876 53.37 -10.44 -24.24
N THR A 877 52.61 -10.85 -25.26
CA THR A 877 51.40 -10.11 -25.71
C THR A 877 50.13 -10.43 -24.91
N SER A 878 50.22 -11.15 -23.78
CA SER A 878 49.03 -11.73 -23.16
C SER A 878 49.03 -11.69 -21.63
N TYR A 879 49.01 -10.52 -21.00
CA TYR A 879 48.47 -10.36 -19.64
C TYR A 879 47.91 -8.94 -19.43
N LEU A 880 46.57 -8.82 -19.38
CA LEU A 880 45.88 -7.65 -18.82
C LEU A 880 45.65 -7.91 -17.34
N HIS A 881 46.52 -7.39 -16.47
CA HIS A 881 46.17 -7.21 -15.07
C HIS A 881 45.32 -5.94 -14.94
N SER A 882 44.03 -6.09 -14.64
CA SER A 882 43.19 -4.99 -14.18
C SER A 882 43.46 -4.76 -12.70
N SER A 883 44.31 -3.78 -12.37
CA SER A 883 44.37 -3.25 -11.01
C SER A 883 43.20 -2.28 -10.81
N ASN A 884 42.54 -2.46 -9.69
CA ASN A 884 41.56 -1.54 -9.14
C ASN A 884 42.24 -0.57 -8.15
N PRO A 885 41.70 0.65 -7.99
CA PRO A 885 42.31 1.88 -7.53
C PRO A 885 42.63 1.91 -6.03
N SER A 886 43.77 2.50 -5.69
CA SER A 886 43.98 3.22 -4.44
C SER A 886 43.97 4.72 -4.74
N SER A 887 43.01 5.44 -4.16
CA SER A 887 43.05 6.89 -3.96
C SER A 887 43.50 7.17 -2.53
N PHE A 888 44.44 8.10 -2.34
CA PHE A 888 44.49 8.91 -1.12
C PHE A 888 43.66 10.16 -1.32
#